data_AF-A0A6J5Y698-F1
#
_entry.id   AF-A0A6J5Y698-F1
#
_cell.length_a   1.000
_cell.length_b   1.000
_cell.length_c   1.000
_cell.angle_alpha   90.00
_cell.angle_beta   90.00
_cell.angle_gamma   90.00
#
_symmetry.space_group_name_H-M   'P 1'
#
loop_
_entity.id
_entity.type
_entity.pdbx_description
1 polymer ?
#
loop_
_entity_poly.entity_id
_entity_poly.type
_entity_poly.pdbx_seq_one_letter_code
_entity_poly.pdbx_strand_id
1 'polypeptide(L)'
;MAAPAQDSLLGPSALRRPNPFPDIFDLTLKTTYEPGPSMGRGQSRQSSSHPTSNPCITFFFKASRYTADHTRKKTPPEYWYFGGIQRDLIYYEEEAWKFDPLTTFKLIFALRMVERLDTDGFYRALLWVHKNHPLTLSLNVMALGGKGWFKDLLEFLYFVLEDPIKEAEAEAKAKSKKNRIINYDHAYYDSDEDDFYQSYPYKEETGVEEKNREEITGTDTRIGRAKMAVERYQSDLDYRNLHDRISEMFAHFLTSDLRFLESGEIEKISFAYKFCPSVNSGYDRATLLCENIAKRIFPRHDYEEYSELEEAHYAYRVRDRLRKQVLVPLRKVLESSSSSRQIRYVPTVPQLLSQNPKALAGLIRYRRILSNEREYERTLYLMENGGENGSKSQFKLYINVVEFFGVSIGDGLKLPHLIVFPFLYMNKEHNERSELEWQTLVQDFSNKGKLRNCLAVCDIQESMRETYEDMVCVGMGLLISELSENPWNGMVFPFSLSPKLCKIEGENLQSKCEFMRQTECSVKLDFLAVYNQILDTATSQNLSPEKMPKRIFVFTNRDFQKAFKCDWRDNYKEALKNYRRRGYQTLPDMVFWNLKGGIREPEVINCPLKENHKVGLILTGFSNNMLTMFLNGESDSRPYAAHQIQAPYGIDVQKCIPRAEDVMKCAISGPEFDNLLVFD
;
A
#
# COMPACT_ATOMS: atom_id res chain seq x y z
N MET A 1 28.95 52.14 45.10
CA MET A 1 28.64 51.69 43.73
C MET A 1 28.66 50.17 43.72
N ALA A 2 27.49 49.53 43.68
CA ALA A 2 27.32 48.09 43.43
C ALA A 2 25.94 47.90 42.77
N ALA A 3 25.91 47.12 41.70
CA ALA A 3 24.84 46.97 40.71
C ALA A 3 23.67 46.06 41.19
N PRO A 4 22.49 46.11 40.54
CA PRO A 4 21.30 45.38 40.99
C PRO A 4 21.30 43.91 40.57
N ALA A 5 20.62 43.09 41.38
CA ALA A 5 20.50 41.64 41.28
C ALA A 5 19.73 41.19 40.03
N GLN A 6 20.22 40.11 39.41
CA GLN A 6 19.57 39.38 38.32
C GLN A 6 18.54 38.40 38.88
N ASP A 7 17.34 38.41 38.27
CA ASP A 7 16.22 37.51 38.53
C ASP A 7 16.59 36.03 38.29
N SER A 8 16.31 35.20 39.29
CA SER A 8 16.50 33.75 39.26
C SER A 8 15.37 33.05 38.50
N LEU A 9 15.69 32.48 37.32
CA LEU A 9 14.87 31.57 36.52
C LEU A 9 14.84 30.13 37.10
N LEU A 10 14.32 29.95 38.31
CA LEU A 10 14.09 28.60 38.84
C LEU A 10 12.66 28.50 39.39
N GLY A 11 11.82 27.79 38.65
CA GLY A 11 10.49 27.36 39.11
C GLY A 11 10.56 26.36 40.29
N PRO A 12 9.42 26.05 40.90
CA PRO A 12 9.36 25.34 42.17
C PRO A 12 9.95 23.91 42.13
N SER A 13 10.56 23.53 43.24
CA SER A 13 11.40 22.34 43.47
C SER A 13 10.73 20.96 43.29
N ALA A 14 9.43 20.92 42.97
CA ALA A 14 8.62 19.69 42.96
C ALA A 14 8.74 18.84 41.68
N LEU A 15 9.45 19.31 40.65
CA LEU A 15 9.56 18.63 39.34
C LEU A 15 10.75 17.67 39.20
N ARG A 16 11.56 17.45 40.26
CA ARG A 16 12.76 16.60 40.20
C ARG A 16 12.50 15.18 40.70
N ARG A 17 12.14 14.25 39.80
CA ARG A 17 12.43 12.80 39.96
C ARG A 17 12.83 12.20 38.62
N PRO A 18 13.82 11.27 38.57
CA PRO A 18 14.38 10.78 37.32
C PRO A 18 13.52 9.68 36.70
N ASN A 19 13.52 9.68 35.37
CA ASN A 19 12.84 8.75 34.49
C ASN A 19 13.51 7.36 34.52
N PRO A 20 12.79 6.24 34.74
CA PRO A 20 13.29 4.92 34.45
C PRO A 20 12.82 4.49 33.04
N PHE A 21 13.75 4.16 32.16
CA PHE A 21 13.70 3.06 31.18
C PHE A 21 14.49 3.37 29.89
N PRO A 22 15.25 2.38 29.36
CA PRO A 22 16.29 2.59 28.37
C PRO A 22 15.86 2.29 26.92
N ASP A 23 16.65 2.84 25.99
CA ASP A 23 16.63 2.63 24.54
C ASP A 23 16.75 1.15 24.14
N ILE A 24 15.91 0.69 23.21
CA ILE A 24 16.15 -0.51 22.39
C ILE A 24 15.57 -0.29 20.98
N PHE A 25 16.44 -0.15 19.99
CA PHE A 25 16.14 -0.26 18.56
C PHE A 25 16.87 -1.48 17.99
N ASP A 26 16.14 -2.50 17.52
CA ASP A 26 16.48 -3.29 16.33
C ASP A 26 15.45 -4.41 16.12
N LEU A 27 14.66 -4.37 15.03
CA LEU A 27 13.90 -5.53 14.55
C LEU A 27 13.74 -5.49 13.02
N THR A 28 14.61 -6.22 12.33
CA THR A 28 14.45 -6.63 10.93
C THR A 28 13.56 -7.88 10.88
N LEU A 29 12.52 -7.88 10.05
CA LEU A 29 11.60 -9.01 9.86
C LEU A 29 12.34 -10.25 9.33
N LYS A 30 12.55 -11.25 10.20
CA LYS A 30 12.92 -12.62 9.80
C LYS A 30 11.64 -13.46 9.70
N THR A 31 11.33 -13.89 8.49
CA THR A 31 10.29 -14.88 8.23
C THR A 31 10.74 -16.25 8.74
N THR A 32 10.14 -16.74 9.83
CA THR A 32 10.24 -18.14 10.25
C THR A 32 8.90 -18.82 9.95
N TYR A 33 8.97 -19.99 9.32
CA TYR A 33 7.84 -20.80 8.88
C TYR A 33 7.83 -22.10 9.69
N GLU A 34 6.69 -22.45 10.28
CA GLU A 34 6.40 -23.80 10.77
C GLU A 34 5.25 -24.43 9.96
N PRO A 35 5.35 -25.72 9.57
CA PRO A 35 4.33 -26.41 8.80
C PRO A 35 3.18 -26.93 9.68
N GLY A 36 1.95 -26.47 9.42
CA GLY A 36 0.71 -27.03 10.00
C GLY A 36 0.19 -28.27 9.24
N PRO A 37 -0.68 -29.10 9.86
CA PRO A 37 -0.96 -30.46 9.43
C PRO A 37 -1.97 -30.58 8.28
N SER A 38 -1.81 -31.68 7.54
CA SER A 38 -2.59 -32.10 6.38
C SER A 38 -4.07 -32.39 6.69
N MET A 39 -5.00 -31.86 5.89
CA MET A 39 -6.41 -32.25 5.90
C MET A 39 -6.87 -32.74 4.52
N GLY A 40 -7.57 -33.89 4.54
CA GLY A 40 -7.87 -34.76 3.41
C GLY A 40 -8.98 -34.32 2.44
N ARG A 41 -9.10 -35.11 1.37
CA ARG A 41 -9.97 -34.95 0.20
C ARG A 41 -11.47 -35.14 0.52
N GLY A 42 -12.30 -34.27 -0.05
CA GLY A 42 -13.76 -34.45 -0.23
C GLY A 42 -14.33 -33.34 -1.13
N GLN A 43 -15.13 -33.69 -2.12
CA GLN A 43 -15.46 -32.90 -3.31
C GLN A 43 -16.50 -31.77 -3.07
N SER A 44 -16.40 -30.65 -3.80
CA SER A 44 -17.32 -30.29 -4.91
C SER A 44 -17.10 -28.85 -5.41
N ARG A 45 -17.35 -28.65 -6.71
CA ARG A 45 -17.16 -27.41 -7.47
C ARG A 45 -17.91 -26.22 -6.83
N GLN A 46 -17.16 -25.21 -6.37
CA GLN A 46 -17.68 -23.85 -6.20
C GLN A 46 -16.71 -22.87 -6.85
N SER A 47 -17.31 -21.88 -7.52
CA SER A 47 -16.72 -20.74 -8.19
C SER A 47 -15.57 -20.10 -7.42
N SER A 48 -14.49 -19.80 -8.13
CA SER A 48 -13.35 -19.01 -7.66
C SER A 48 -13.78 -17.58 -7.31
N SER A 49 -14.34 -17.41 -6.12
CA SER A 49 -14.44 -16.13 -5.43
C SER A 49 -13.63 -16.28 -4.16
N HIS A 50 -12.45 -15.65 -4.10
CA HIS A 50 -11.84 -15.32 -2.82
C HIS A 50 -12.16 -13.86 -2.52
N PRO A 51 -13.37 -13.53 -2.01
CA PRO A 51 -13.46 -12.39 -1.10
C PRO A 51 -12.54 -12.74 0.07
N THR A 52 -11.73 -11.78 0.52
CA THR A 52 -10.89 -11.99 1.71
C THR A 52 -11.79 -12.44 2.84
N SER A 53 -11.64 -13.68 3.33
CA SER A 53 -12.46 -14.20 4.43
C SER A 53 -12.19 -13.49 5.77
N ASN A 54 -11.27 -12.52 5.77
CA ASN A 54 -10.91 -11.71 6.91
C ASN A 54 -11.80 -10.45 6.98
N PRO A 55 -12.65 -10.31 8.02
CA PRO A 55 -13.53 -9.16 8.20
C PRO A 55 -12.77 -7.83 8.33
N CYS A 56 -11.59 -7.81 8.96
CA CYS A 56 -10.79 -6.60 9.15
C CYS A 56 -10.26 -6.03 7.82
N ILE A 57 -9.81 -6.89 6.90
CA ILE A 57 -9.41 -6.46 5.55
C ILE A 57 -10.61 -5.91 4.79
N THR A 58 -11.76 -6.59 4.90
CA THR A 58 -13.00 -6.17 4.24
C THR A 58 -13.44 -4.80 4.75
N PHE A 59 -13.44 -4.58 6.07
CA PHE A 59 -13.65 -3.28 6.69
C PHE A 59 -12.69 -2.23 6.13
N PHE A 60 -11.38 -2.47 6.17
CA PHE A 60 -10.38 -1.51 5.69
C PHE A 60 -10.61 -1.13 4.21
N PHE A 61 -10.97 -2.09 3.37
CA PHE A 61 -11.28 -1.84 1.95
C PHE A 61 -12.58 -1.06 1.74
N LYS A 62 -13.62 -1.34 2.53
CA LYS A 62 -14.89 -0.63 2.46
C LYS A 62 -14.78 0.79 3.03
N ALA A 63 -13.99 0.98 4.09
CA ALA A 63 -13.78 2.27 4.74
C ALA A 63 -12.88 3.22 3.94
N SER A 64 -11.94 2.70 3.15
CA SER A 64 -10.91 3.52 2.48
C SER A 64 -11.36 4.25 1.20
N ARG A 65 -12.66 4.50 0.96
CA ARG A 65 -13.21 4.92 -0.36
C ARG A 65 -12.45 6.10 -1.01
N TYR A 66 -12.22 5.97 -2.32
CA TYR A 66 -11.50 6.96 -3.14
C TYR A 66 -12.52 8.04 -3.54
N THR A 67 -12.46 9.22 -2.93
CA THR A 67 -13.22 10.39 -3.40
C THR A 67 -12.58 10.88 -4.71
N ALA A 68 -12.92 10.26 -5.84
CA ALA A 68 -12.41 10.63 -7.15
C ALA A 68 -12.87 12.02 -7.65
N ASP A 69 -13.63 12.78 -6.85
CA ASP A 69 -14.31 13.99 -7.33
C ASP A 69 -14.10 15.20 -6.40
N HIS A 70 -12.85 15.60 -6.17
CA HIS A 70 -12.51 16.88 -5.50
C HIS A 70 -11.90 17.91 -6.47
N THR A 71 -11.75 17.58 -7.75
CA THR A 71 -11.26 18.52 -8.77
C THR A 71 -12.35 19.41 -9.38
N ARG A 72 -13.62 19.22 -8.99
CA ARG A 72 -14.73 20.14 -9.32
C ARG A 72 -15.61 20.42 -8.12
N LYS A 73 -15.10 21.24 -7.17
CA LYS A 73 -15.83 22.26 -6.38
C LYS A 73 -14.96 22.71 -5.19
N LYS A 74 -14.79 24.03 -5.01
CA LYS A 74 -14.22 24.67 -3.81
C LYS A 74 -15.19 24.65 -2.61
N THR A 75 -16.15 23.76 -2.60
CA THR A 75 -17.09 23.54 -1.50
C THR A 75 -16.93 22.10 -1.01
N PRO A 76 -16.86 21.88 0.31
CA PRO A 76 -16.87 20.52 0.86
C PRO A 76 -18.08 19.77 0.28
N PRO A 77 -17.96 18.49 -0.11
CA PRO A 77 -19.03 17.82 -0.81
C PRO A 77 -20.31 17.84 0.05
N GLU A 78 -21.44 18.25 -0.55
CA GLU A 78 -22.80 18.16 0.04
C GLU A 78 -23.25 16.68 0.24
N TYR A 79 -22.33 15.71 0.20
CA TYR A 79 -22.58 14.27 0.22
C TYR A 79 -22.50 13.64 1.62
N TRP A 80 -22.71 14.41 2.69
CA TRP A 80 -22.79 13.85 4.04
C TRP A 80 -24.08 13.06 4.31
N TYR A 81 -25.09 13.11 3.41
CA TYR A 81 -26.40 12.50 3.68
C TYR A 81 -27.07 11.94 2.43
N PHE A 82 -26.92 10.63 2.23
CA PHE A 82 -28.00 9.78 1.70
C PHE A 82 -27.95 8.41 2.41
N GLY A 83 -29.00 8.14 3.20
CA GLY A 83 -29.14 7.01 4.15
C GLY A 83 -29.22 5.60 3.56
N GLY A 84 -28.64 5.37 2.38
CA GLY A 84 -28.37 4.03 1.85
C GLY A 84 -26.96 3.52 2.17
N ILE A 85 -25.97 4.43 2.32
CA ILE A 85 -24.54 4.08 2.36
C ILE A 85 -23.98 3.98 3.79
N GLN A 86 -24.62 4.64 4.77
CA GLN A 86 -24.20 4.62 6.19
C GLN A 86 -24.42 3.26 6.87
N ARG A 87 -25.46 2.50 6.48
CA ARG A 87 -25.78 1.20 7.10
C ARG A 87 -24.79 0.09 6.74
N ASP A 88 -24.27 0.12 5.52
CA ASP A 88 -23.36 -0.92 5.03
C ASP A 88 -22.03 -0.92 5.79
N LEU A 89 -21.53 0.25 6.19
CA LEU A 89 -20.21 0.35 6.81
C LEU A 89 -20.22 0.04 8.32
N ILE A 90 -21.31 0.38 9.02
CA ILE A 90 -21.54 -0.05 10.41
C ILE A 90 -21.48 -1.58 10.52
N TYR A 91 -22.09 -2.29 9.57
CA TYR A 91 -22.02 -3.75 9.51
C TYR A 91 -20.56 -4.25 9.43
N TYR A 92 -19.73 -3.68 8.55
CA TYR A 92 -18.34 -4.10 8.45
C TYR A 92 -17.50 -3.71 9.67
N GLU A 93 -17.81 -2.59 10.32
CA GLU A 93 -17.17 -2.16 11.58
C GLU A 93 -17.47 -3.14 12.70
N GLU A 94 -18.74 -3.51 12.88
CA GLU A 94 -19.16 -4.50 13.87
C GLU A 94 -18.54 -5.87 13.61
N GLU A 95 -18.54 -6.36 12.37
CA GLU A 95 -17.98 -7.67 12.04
C GLU A 95 -16.45 -7.71 12.17
N ALA A 96 -15.75 -6.64 11.79
CA ALA A 96 -14.31 -6.53 11.99
C ALA A 96 -13.95 -6.45 13.47
N TRP A 97 -14.68 -5.65 14.24
CA TRP A 97 -14.45 -5.52 15.68
C TRP A 97 -14.70 -6.83 16.41
N LYS A 98 -15.80 -7.55 16.13
CA LYS A 98 -16.06 -8.88 16.71
C LYS A 98 -14.97 -9.90 16.37
N PHE A 99 -14.37 -9.79 15.20
CA PHE A 99 -13.34 -10.72 14.74
C PHE A 99 -11.98 -10.46 15.40
N ASP A 100 -11.49 -9.22 15.34
CA ASP A 100 -10.25 -8.79 15.98
C ASP A 100 -10.31 -7.28 16.31
N PRO A 101 -10.72 -6.92 17.55
CA PRO A 101 -10.86 -5.53 17.96
C PRO A 101 -9.56 -4.73 17.83
N LEU A 102 -8.41 -5.32 18.21
CA LEU A 102 -7.13 -4.62 18.23
C LEU A 102 -6.63 -4.36 16.81
N THR A 103 -6.70 -5.36 15.93
CA THR A 103 -6.37 -5.16 14.51
C THR A 103 -7.31 -4.15 13.86
N THR A 104 -8.61 -4.19 14.16
CA THR A 104 -9.58 -3.23 13.64
C THR A 104 -9.25 -1.80 14.09
N PHE A 105 -8.96 -1.62 15.39
CA PHE A 105 -8.56 -0.32 15.92
C PHE A 105 -7.28 0.21 15.26
N LYS A 106 -6.25 -0.63 15.09
CA LYS A 106 -5.03 -0.26 14.35
C LYS A 106 -5.32 0.13 12.90
N LEU A 107 -6.20 -0.60 12.22
CA LEU A 107 -6.58 -0.33 10.83
C LEU A 107 -7.33 1.00 10.67
N ILE A 108 -8.12 1.42 11.66
CA ILE A 108 -8.76 2.75 11.67
C ILE A 108 -7.67 3.82 11.56
N PHE A 109 -6.65 3.80 12.42
CA PHE A 109 -5.55 4.75 12.35
C PHE A 109 -4.71 4.59 11.06
N ALA A 110 -4.58 3.36 10.54
CA ALA A 110 -3.94 3.13 9.26
C ALA A 110 -4.67 3.81 8.08
N LEU A 111 -6.00 3.95 8.10
CA LEU A 111 -6.76 4.69 7.07
C LEU A 111 -6.24 6.12 6.91
N ARG A 112 -5.91 6.76 8.05
CA ARG A 112 -5.43 8.13 8.10
C ARG A 112 -4.01 8.30 7.53
N MET A 113 -3.21 7.24 7.57
CA MET A 113 -1.80 7.20 7.14
C MET A 113 -1.63 6.94 5.63
N VAL A 114 -2.69 6.62 4.89
CA VAL A 114 -2.59 6.30 3.46
C VAL A 114 -2.51 7.58 2.60
N GLU A 115 -1.71 7.57 1.52
CA GLU A 115 -1.68 8.64 0.53
C GLU A 115 -3.03 8.80 -0.21
N ARG A 116 -3.57 10.03 -0.19
CA ARG A 116 -4.74 10.45 -0.98
C ARG A 116 -6.04 9.66 -0.70
N LEU A 117 -6.20 9.16 0.51
CA LEU A 117 -7.46 8.56 0.96
C LEU A 117 -8.13 9.37 2.07
N ASP A 118 -9.44 9.17 2.11
CA ASP A 118 -10.45 10.00 2.72
C ASP A 118 -10.24 10.21 4.23
N THR A 119 -10.09 11.48 4.66
CA THR A 119 -10.18 11.84 6.08
C THR A 119 -11.53 11.43 6.67
N ASP A 120 -12.58 11.34 5.84
CA ASP A 120 -13.91 10.93 6.25
C ASP A 120 -13.96 9.49 6.77
N GLY A 121 -13.37 8.54 6.04
CA GLY A 121 -13.36 7.13 6.43
C GLY A 121 -12.73 6.91 7.80
N PHE A 122 -11.66 7.65 8.11
CA PHE A 122 -11.01 7.65 9.43
C PHE A 122 -11.89 8.25 10.52
N TYR A 123 -12.35 9.50 10.36
CA TYR A 123 -13.12 10.18 11.40
C TYR A 123 -14.47 9.52 11.65
N ARG A 124 -15.13 9.01 10.60
CA ARG A 124 -16.37 8.25 10.73
C ARG A 124 -16.17 6.94 11.52
N ALA A 125 -15.12 6.18 11.22
CA ALA A 125 -14.83 4.95 11.97
C ALA A 125 -14.44 5.26 13.42
N LEU A 126 -13.72 6.35 13.65
CA LEU A 126 -13.38 6.80 15.01
C LEU A 126 -14.61 7.27 15.80
N LEU A 127 -15.59 7.92 15.15
CA LEU A 127 -16.88 8.26 15.74
C LEU A 127 -17.67 7.00 16.12
N TRP A 128 -17.65 5.98 15.27
CA TRP A 128 -18.26 4.68 15.59
C TRP A 128 -17.59 4.03 16.82
N VAL A 129 -16.26 4.06 16.93
CA VAL A 129 -15.55 3.58 18.13
C VAL A 129 -15.92 4.39 19.36
N HIS A 130 -16.01 5.72 19.28
CA HIS A 130 -16.41 6.53 20.43
C HIS A 130 -17.84 6.23 20.90
N LYS A 131 -18.76 5.97 19.97
CA LYS A 131 -20.16 5.65 20.29
C LYS A 131 -20.34 4.25 20.90
N ASN A 132 -19.58 3.26 20.44
CA ASN A 132 -19.81 1.86 20.84
C ASN A 132 -18.74 1.33 21.82
N HIS A 133 -17.53 1.89 21.80
CA HIS A 133 -16.37 1.48 22.58
C HIS A 133 -15.63 2.71 23.18
N PRO A 134 -16.34 3.60 23.92
CA PRO A 134 -15.79 4.89 24.39
C PRO A 134 -14.54 4.74 25.25
N LEU A 135 -14.50 3.72 26.12
CA LEU A 135 -13.35 3.44 26.99
C LEU A 135 -12.09 3.10 26.20
N THR A 136 -12.22 2.29 25.14
CA THR A 136 -11.11 1.94 24.25
C THR A 136 -10.47 3.19 23.67
N LEU A 137 -11.24 4.16 23.17
CA LEU A 137 -10.65 5.39 22.65
C LEU A 137 -10.03 6.24 23.77
N SER A 138 -10.77 6.51 24.84
CA SER A 138 -10.34 7.42 25.92
C SER A 138 -9.08 6.94 26.65
N LEU A 139 -8.91 5.63 26.86
CA LEU A 139 -7.75 5.08 27.56
C LEU A 139 -6.48 5.04 26.68
N ASN A 140 -6.63 5.07 25.35
CA ASN A 140 -5.50 5.12 24.42
C ASN A 140 -5.01 6.54 24.12
N VAL A 141 -5.72 7.60 24.54
CA VAL A 141 -5.39 9.01 24.23
C VAL A 141 -3.93 9.36 24.59
N MET A 142 -3.45 8.93 25.76
CA MET A 142 -2.06 9.17 26.19
C MET A 142 -1.04 8.48 25.27
N ALA A 143 -1.28 7.22 24.94
CA ALA A 143 -0.40 6.45 24.05
C ALA A 143 -0.38 7.05 22.63
N LEU A 144 -1.53 7.50 22.13
CA LEU A 144 -1.66 8.18 20.84
C LEU A 144 -0.95 9.55 20.85
N GLY A 145 -1.04 10.32 21.95
CA GLY A 145 -0.27 11.55 22.14
C GLY A 145 1.24 11.32 22.05
N GLY A 146 1.76 10.27 22.69
CA GLY A 146 3.18 9.88 22.62
C GLY A 146 3.67 9.54 21.22
N LYS A 147 2.75 9.24 20.30
CA LYS A 147 3.04 8.94 18.88
C LYS A 147 2.75 10.11 17.94
N GLY A 148 2.35 11.27 18.48
CA GLY A 148 2.17 12.50 17.71
C GLY A 148 0.75 12.76 17.19
N TRP A 149 -0.26 12.00 17.61
CA TRP A 149 -1.66 12.15 17.15
C TRP A 149 -2.41 13.38 17.73
N PHE A 150 -1.69 14.38 18.24
CA PHE A 150 -2.27 15.56 18.88
C PHE A 150 -3.29 16.31 18.01
N LYS A 151 -2.98 16.47 16.71
CA LYS A 151 -3.85 17.19 15.78
C LYS A 151 -5.16 16.44 15.56
N ASP A 152 -5.07 15.17 15.18
CA ASP A 152 -6.23 14.36 14.84
C ASP A 152 -7.12 14.09 16.07
N LEU A 153 -6.54 13.98 17.28
CA LEU A 153 -7.32 13.91 18.54
C LEU A 153 -8.06 15.21 18.85
N LEU A 154 -7.43 16.37 18.64
CA LEU A 154 -8.08 17.68 18.80
C LEU A 154 -9.23 17.86 17.78
N GLU A 155 -8.96 17.50 16.53
CA GLU A 155 -9.93 17.57 15.44
C GLU A 155 -11.07 16.57 15.65
N PHE A 156 -10.79 15.39 16.18
CA PHE A 156 -11.80 14.41 16.56
C PHE A 156 -12.74 14.92 17.66
N LEU A 157 -12.21 15.52 18.73
CA LEU A 157 -13.05 16.10 19.80
C LEU A 157 -14.00 17.18 19.25
N TYR A 158 -13.54 17.94 18.24
CA TYR A 158 -14.37 18.88 17.52
C TYR A 158 -15.47 18.19 16.70
N PHE A 159 -15.14 17.08 16.01
CA PHE A 159 -16.13 16.30 15.25
C PHE A 159 -17.19 15.66 16.14
N VAL A 160 -16.84 15.14 17.32
CA VAL A 160 -17.80 14.60 18.30
C VAL A 160 -18.85 15.63 18.71
N LEU A 161 -18.47 16.92 18.73
CA LEU A 161 -19.42 18.02 18.94
C LEU A 161 -20.21 18.36 17.68
N GLU A 162 -19.59 18.43 16.50
CA GLU A 162 -20.28 18.87 15.29
C GLU A 162 -21.26 17.85 14.70
N ASP A 163 -20.98 16.56 14.82
CA ASP A 163 -21.75 15.49 14.17
C ASP A 163 -23.26 15.54 14.50
N PRO A 164 -23.69 15.66 15.77
CA PRO A 164 -25.11 15.81 16.12
C PRO A 164 -25.75 17.09 15.58
N ILE A 165 -25.02 18.20 15.49
CA ILE A 165 -25.53 19.46 14.92
C ILE A 165 -25.84 19.24 13.43
N LYS A 166 -24.88 18.64 12.72
CA LYS A 166 -25.03 18.37 11.29
C LYS A 166 -26.15 17.38 11.01
N GLU A 167 -26.32 16.36 11.85
CA GLU A 167 -27.45 15.43 11.78
C GLU A 167 -28.79 16.16 11.97
N ALA A 168 -28.91 16.99 13.00
CA ALA A 168 -30.12 17.77 13.26
C ALA A 168 -30.44 18.76 12.13
N GLU A 169 -29.43 19.45 11.58
CA GLU A 169 -29.58 20.34 10.42
C GLU A 169 -29.98 19.57 9.16
N ALA A 170 -29.42 18.38 8.93
CA ALA A 170 -29.75 17.54 7.78
C ALA A 170 -31.17 16.99 7.89
N GLU A 171 -31.60 16.54 9.08
CA GLU A 171 -32.98 16.14 9.35
C GLU A 171 -33.96 17.29 9.15
N ALA A 172 -33.63 18.50 9.62
CA ALA A 172 -34.44 19.69 9.41
C ALA A 172 -34.55 20.05 7.92
N LYS A 173 -33.45 19.96 7.16
CA LYS A 173 -33.43 20.15 5.70
C LYS A 173 -34.24 19.07 4.97
N ALA A 174 -34.16 17.81 5.41
CA ALA A 174 -34.92 16.71 4.85
C ALA A 174 -36.43 16.86 5.11
N LYS A 175 -36.82 17.25 6.33
CA LYS A 175 -38.20 17.60 6.70
C LYS A 175 -38.71 18.81 5.90
N SER A 176 -37.88 19.84 5.71
CA SER A 176 -38.21 21.02 4.90
C SER A 176 -38.37 20.68 3.41
N LYS A 177 -37.50 19.85 2.83
CA LYS A 177 -37.68 19.33 1.46
C LYS A 177 -38.95 18.50 1.31
N LYS A 178 -39.24 17.63 2.29
CA LYS A 178 -40.47 16.83 2.31
C LYS A 178 -41.72 17.70 2.40
N ASN A 179 -41.71 18.73 3.25
CA ASN A 179 -42.81 19.71 3.36
C ASN A 179 -42.94 20.58 2.11
N ARG A 180 -41.85 20.94 1.42
CA ARG A 180 -41.90 21.64 0.13
C ARG A 180 -42.53 20.78 -0.96
N ILE A 181 -42.27 19.47 -0.98
CA ILE A 181 -42.88 18.53 -1.92
C ILE A 181 -44.38 18.37 -1.61
N ILE A 182 -44.74 18.22 -0.33
CA ILE A 182 -46.15 18.14 0.10
C ILE A 182 -46.92 19.44 -0.19
N ASN A 183 -46.30 20.60 0.01
CA ASN A 183 -46.93 21.89 -0.30
C ASN A 183 -47.03 22.16 -1.82
N TYR A 184 -46.12 21.62 -2.62
CA TYR A 184 -46.23 21.65 -4.08
C TYR A 184 -47.39 20.76 -4.57
N ASP A 185 -47.59 19.60 -3.95
CA ASP A 185 -48.73 18.73 -4.23
C ASP A 185 -50.06 19.36 -3.78
N HIS A 186 -50.10 20.07 -2.64
CA HIS A 186 -51.33 20.76 -2.20
C HIS A 186 -51.69 21.98 -3.05
N ALA A 187 -50.71 22.72 -3.59
CA ALA A 187 -50.96 23.86 -4.47
C ALA A 187 -51.38 23.45 -5.89
N TYR A 188 -51.17 22.18 -6.28
CA TYR A 188 -51.53 21.65 -7.60
C TYR A 188 -52.96 21.07 -7.66
N TYR A 189 -53.62 20.89 -6.52
CA TYR A 189 -54.99 20.37 -6.42
C TYR A 189 -56.01 21.37 -5.87
N ASP A 190 -55.62 22.62 -5.60
CA ASP A 190 -56.49 23.68 -5.08
C ASP A 190 -56.54 24.88 -6.06
N SER A 191 -56.75 24.56 -7.34
CA SER A 191 -57.03 25.55 -8.38
C SER A 191 -58.40 25.27 -8.98
N ASP A 192 -59.44 25.74 -8.29
CA ASP A 192 -60.72 26.08 -8.92
C ASP A 192 -60.91 27.61 -8.85
N GLU A 193 -61.36 28.13 -9.99
CA GLU A 193 -61.52 29.49 -10.50
C GLU A 193 -62.08 30.56 -9.53
N ASP A 194 -61.40 31.72 -9.39
CA ASP A 194 -61.84 33.04 -9.90
C ASP A 194 -61.06 34.24 -9.28
N ASP A 195 -61.02 35.35 -10.03
CA ASP A 195 -60.56 36.73 -9.70
C ASP A 195 -59.09 37.18 -9.91
N PHE A 196 -58.81 37.49 -11.18
CA PHE A 196 -58.46 38.81 -11.74
C PHE A 196 -57.72 39.89 -10.89
N TYR A 197 -56.53 40.27 -11.39
CA TYR A 197 -55.79 41.55 -11.27
C TYR A 197 -55.44 42.12 -9.87
N GLN A 198 -54.16 42.01 -9.47
CA GLN A 198 -53.29 43.21 -9.30
C GLN A 198 -51.82 42.88 -8.96
N SER A 199 -50.92 43.50 -9.73
CA SER A 199 -49.64 44.08 -9.30
C SER A 199 -48.51 43.14 -8.83
N TYR A 200 -47.54 42.90 -9.72
CA TYR A 200 -46.16 42.59 -9.37
C TYR A 200 -45.53 43.75 -8.56
N PRO A 201 -44.95 43.52 -7.38
CA PRO A 201 -43.88 44.37 -6.88
C PRO A 201 -42.54 43.79 -7.31
N TYR A 202 -41.88 44.57 -8.14
CA TYR A 202 -40.47 44.55 -8.48
C TYR A 202 -39.61 44.33 -7.24
N LYS A 203 -38.58 43.47 -7.35
CA LYS A 203 -37.53 43.30 -6.34
C LYS A 203 -36.79 44.63 -6.13
N GLU A 204 -36.84 45.19 -4.94
CA GLU A 204 -35.81 46.11 -4.47
C GLU A 204 -34.76 45.32 -3.68
N GLU A 205 -33.55 45.34 -4.21
CA GLU A 205 -32.33 44.84 -3.58
C GLU A 205 -31.97 45.72 -2.38
N THR A 206 -32.33 45.30 -1.17
CA THR A 206 -31.72 45.84 0.06
C THR A 206 -30.44 45.07 0.38
N GLY A 207 -29.35 45.38 -0.34
CA GLY A 207 -27.99 44.85 -0.13
C GLY A 207 -27.29 45.27 1.17
N VAL A 208 -28.06 45.63 2.22
CA VAL A 208 -27.54 46.05 3.53
C VAL A 208 -27.95 45.07 4.65
N GLU A 209 -28.99 44.25 4.46
CA GLU A 209 -29.41 43.28 5.49
C GLU A 209 -28.69 41.93 5.44
N GLU A 210 -28.16 41.50 4.28
CA GLU A 210 -27.46 40.20 4.16
C GLU A 210 -26.12 40.17 4.92
N LYS A 211 -25.37 41.28 4.93
CA LYS A 211 -24.11 41.37 5.68
C LYS A 211 -24.30 41.29 7.19
N ASN A 212 -25.35 41.94 7.72
CA ASN A 212 -25.68 41.87 9.13
C ASN A 212 -26.25 40.49 9.51
N ARG A 213 -27.01 39.84 8.62
CA ARG A 213 -27.57 38.51 8.86
C ARG A 213 -26.50 37.41 8.84
N GLU A 214 -25.44 37.53 8.02
CA GLU A 214 -24.28 36.61 8.03
C GLU A 214 -23.38 36.77 9.27
N GLU A 215 -23.17 38.00 9.77
CA GLU A 215 -22.40 38.23 11.00
C GLU A 215 -23.16 37.79 12.26
N ILE A 216 -24.49 38.00 12.31
CA ILE A 216 -25.36 37.56 13.42
C ILE A 216 -25.50 36.03 13.43
N THR A 217 -25.71 35.39 12.26
CA THR A 217 -25.80 33.92 12.18
C THR A 217 -24.47 33.22 12.45
N GLY A 218 -23.34 33.83 12.05
CA GLY A 218 -21.99 33.31 12.33
C GLY A 218 -21.55 33.45 13.80
N THR A 219 -22.06 34.44 14.53
CA THR A 219 -21.83 34.60 15.97
C THR A 219 -22.77 33.71 16.79
N ASP A 220 -24.04 33.58 16.40
CA ASP A 220 -25.00 32.66 17.02
C ASP A 220 -24.58 31.19 16.87
N THR A 221 -24.07 30.77 15.71
CA THR A 221 -23.55 29.39 15.52
C THR A 221 -22.25 29.12 16.28
N ARG A 222 -21.45 30.15 16.61
CA ARG A 222 -20.27 29.99 17.47
C ARG A 222 -20.65 29.88 18.94
N ILE A 223 -21.55 30.73 19.40
CA ILE A 223 -22.09 30.69 20.77
C ILE A 223 -22.87 29.40 20.99
N GLY A 224 -23.64 28.94 20.01
CA GLY A 224 -24.36 27.66 20.04
C GLY A 224 -23.44 26.46 20.25
N ARG A 225 -22.31 26.38 19.55
CA ARG A 225 -21.32 25.31 19.74
C ARG A 225 -20.72 25.32 21.14
N ALA A 226 -20.33 26.49 21.66
CA ALA A 226 -19.78 26.60 23.00
C ALA A 226 -20.79 26.19 24.09
N LYS A 227 -22.06 26.59 23.95
CA LYS A 227 -23.15 26.17 24.85
C LYS A 227 -23.33 24.66 24.84
N MET A 228 -23.40 24.06 23.66
CA MET A 228 -23.53 22.61 23.51
C MET A 228 -22.33 21.86 24.09
N ALA A 229 -21.10 22.37 23.94
CA ALA A 229 -19.93 21.77 24.58
C ALA A 229 -20.05 21.76 26.11
N VAL A 230 -20.57 22.84 26.72
CA VAL A 230 -20.85 22.90 28.17
C VAL A 230 -21.96 21.92 28.55
N GLU A 231 -23.06 21.90 27.81
CA GLU A 231 -24.18 20.99 28.05
C GLU A 231 -23.72 19.53 27.96
N ARG A 232 -23.01 19.14 26.90
CA ARG A 232 -22.47 17.79 26.74
C ARG A 232 -21.45 17.44 27.80
N TYR A 233 -20.57 18.37 28.20
CA TYR A 233 -19.64 18.11 29.29
C TYR A 233 -20.37 17.80 30.61
N GLN A 234 -21.57 18.36 30.82
CA GLN A 234 -22.39 18.08 32.00
C GLN A 234 -23.22 16.80 31.87
N SER A 235 -23.78 16.52 30.69
CA SER A 235 -24.78 15.46 30.50
C SER A 235 -24.23 14.16 29.87
N ASP A 236 -23.14 14.22 29.12
CA ASP A 236 -22.57 13.12 28.34
C ASP A 236 -21.24 12.67 28.97
N LEU A 237 -21.29 11.49 29.62
CA LEU A 237 -20.14 10.93 30.33
C LEU A 237 -18.98 10.59 29.38
N ASP A 238 -19.27 10.07 28.20
CA ASP A 238 -18.27 9.63 27.24
C ASP A 238 -17.56 10.84 26.62
N TYR A 239 -18.31 11.88 26.28
CA TYR A 239 -17.75 13.15 25.84
C TYR A 239 -16.86 13.79 26.92
N ARG A 240 -17.34 13.86 28.17
CA ARG A 240 -16.56 14.41 29.29
C ARG A 240 -15.27 13.64 29.50
N ASN A 241 -15.33 12.30 29.50
CA ASN A 241 -14.15 11.45 29.67
C ASN A 241 -13.13 11.67 28.54
N LEU A 242 -13.58 11.74 27.29
CA LEU A 242 -12.71 12.02 26.15
C LEU A 242 -12.08 13.42 26.25
N HIS A 243 -12.87 14.44 26.57
CA HIS A 243 -12.40 15.82 26.76
C HIS A 243 -11.33 15.89 27.85
N ASP A 244 -11.58 15.24 28.98
CA ASP A 244 -10.67 15.23 30.12
C ASP A 244 -9.37 14.50 29.81
N ARG A 245 -9.43 13.35 29.10
CA ARG A 245 -8.24 12.60 28.67
C ARG A 245 -7.40 13.35 27.65
N ILE A 246 -8.02 14.04 26.70
CA ILE A 246 -7.30 14.90 25.73
C ILE A 246 -6.66 16.08 26.47
N SER A 247 -7.36 16.69 27.41
CA SER A 247 -6.84 17.79 28.24
C SER A 247 -5.63 17.33 29.07
N GLU A 248 -5.72 16.16 29.69
CA GLU A 248 -4.66 15.53 30.47
C GLU A 248 -3.43 15.21 29.61
N MET A 249 -3.63 14.66 28.41
CA MET A 249 -2.57 14.42 27.44
C MET A 249 -1.80 15.70 27.10
N PHE A 250 -2.51 16.77 26.71
CA PHE A 250 -1.83 18.04 26.43
C PHE A 250 -1.10 18.58 27.66
N ALA A 251 -1.70 18.55 28.85
CA ALA A 251 -1.07 19.02 30.07
C ALA A 251 0.22 18.21 30.39
N HIS A 252 0.16 16.89 30.26
CA HIS A 252 1.30 16.01 30.50
C HIS A 252 2.46 16.31 29.55
N PHE A 253 2.20 16.31 28.23
CA PHE A 253 3.26 16.55 27.24
C PHE A 253 3.82 17.97 27.35
N LEU A 254 3.00 19.00 27.54
CA LEU A 254 3.47 20.37 27.71
C LEU A 254 4.33 20.55 28.98
N THR A 255 3.98 19.86 30.06
CA THR A 255 4.78 19.90 31.30
C THR A 255 6.13 19.22 31.11
N SER A 256 6.16 18.06 30.43
CA SER A 256 7.41 17.38 30.07
C SER A 256 8.26 18.20 29.11
N ASP A 257 7.64 18.82 28.11
CA ASP A 257 8.29 19.70 27.14
C ASP A 257 8.98 20.89 27.81
N LEU A 258 8.35 21.46 28.85
CA LEU A 258 8.98 22.52 29.65
C LEU A 258 10.20 22.02 30.41
N ARG A 259 10.14 20.82 30.99
CA ARG A 259 11.31 20.21 31.67
C ARG A 259 12.44 19.95 30.68
N PHE A 260 12.13 19.46 29.49
CA PHE A 260 13.12 19.27 28.43
C PHE A 260 13.74 20.60 28.01
N LEU A 261 12.91 21.64 27.86
CA LEU A 261 13.39 22.98 27.57
C LEU A 261 14.33 23.52 28.67
N GLU A 262 13.98 23.37 29.94
CA GLU A 262 14.81 23.79 31.08
C GLU A 262 16.15 23.01 31.15
N SER A 263 16.13 21.74 30.78
CA SER A 263 17.32 20.88 30.74
C SER A 263 18.18 21.04 29.48
N GLY A 264 17.72 21.78 28.46
CA GLY A 264 18.39 21.96 27.18
C GLY A 264 18.22 20.82 26.18
N GLU A 265 17.42 19.79 26.49
CA GLU A 265 17.13 18.63 25.62
C GLU A 265 16.05 18.96 24.57
N ILE A 266 16.34 19.93 23.69
CA ILE A 266 15.36 20.49 22.74
C ILE A 266 14.81 19.43 21.78
N GLU A 267 15.60 18.43 21.42
CA GLU A 267 15.21 17.32 20.55
C GLU A 267 14.14 16.39 21.14
N LYS A 268 13.93 16.42 22.46
CA LYS A 268 12.89 15.63 23.15
C LYS A 268 11.55 16.36 23.27
N ILE A 269 11.50 17.63 22.89
CA ILE A 269 10.27 18.44 22.94
C ILE A 269 9.25 17.88 21.93
N SER A 270 8.07 17.54 22.45
CA SER A 270 6.96 17.01 21.67
C SER A 270 6.31 18.07 20.77
N PHE A 271 5.37 17.64 19.90
CA PHE A 271 4.56 18.56 19.11
C PHE A 271 3.32 19.09 19.84
N ALA A 272 3.13 18.79 21.13
CA ALA A 272 1.95 19.23 21.89
C ALA A 272 1.79 20.76 21.86
N TYR A 273 2.88 21.53 21.98
CA TYR A 273 2.86 23.01 21.93
C TYR A 273 2.33 23.58 20.61
N LYS A 274 2.51 22.84 19.50
CA LYS A 274 2.10 23.24 18.14
C LYS A 274 0.60 23.09 17.97
N PHE A 275 0.02 22.02 18.53
CA PHE A 275 -1.38 21.67 18.36
C PHE A 275 -2.26 22.07 19.55
N CYS A 276 -1.68 22.40 20.71
CA CYS A 276 -2.44 22.91 21.85
C CYS A 276 -3.25 24.15 21.42
N PRO A 277 -4.59 24.15 21.62
CA PRO A 277 -5.43 25.23 21.17
C PRO A 277 -5.03 26.53 21.87
N SER A 278 -4.89 27.58 21.08
CA SER A 278 -4.67 28.93 21.63
C SER A 278 -6.00 29.49 22.11
N VAL A 279 -5.95 30.35 23.14
CA VAL A 279 -7.14 31.04 23.66
C VAL A 279 -7.87 31.73 22.50
N ASN A 280 -9.18 31.52 22.41
CA ASN A 280 -10.05 32.06 21.35
C ASN A 280 -9.78 31.55 19.93
N SER A 281 -8.98 30.47 19.76
CA SER A 281 -8.88 29.77 18.48
C SER A 281 -10.20 29.10 18.10
N GLY A 282 -10.36 28.71 16.82
CA GLY A 282 -11.58 28.03 16.36
C GLY A 282 -11.90 26.77 17.17
N TYR A 283 -10.88 25.95 17.44
CA TYR A 283 -11.01 24.77 18.31
C TYR A 283 -11.39 25.15 19.74
N ASP A 284 -10.70 26.11 20.36
CA ASP A 284 -10.99 26.53 21.74
C ASP A 284 -12.40 27.11 21.89
N ARG A 285 -12.85 27.92 20.93
CA ARG A 285 -14.22 28.47 20.94
C ARG A 285 -15.30 27.40 20.83
N ALA A 286 -14.98 26.26 20.20
CA ALA A 286 -15.92 25.16 20.05
C ALA A 286 -15.87 24.18 21.23
N THR A 287 -14.67 23.83 21.73
CA THR A 287 -14.48 22.76 22.71
C THR A 287 -14.17 23.25 24.13
N LEU A 288 -13.82 24.53 24.31
CA LEU A 288 -13.35 25.13 25.57
C LEU A 288 -12.14 24.39 26.20
N LEU A 289 -11.38 23.67 25.38
CA LEU A 289 -10.31 22.80 25.83
C LEU A 289 -9.12 23.56 26.46
N CYS A 290 -8.86 24.81 26.05
CA CYS A 290 -7.72 25.57 26.55
C CYS A 290 -7.82 25.85 28.05
N GLU A 291 -9.03 26.11 28.56
CA GLU A 291 -9.26 26.29 29.99
C GLU A 291 -8.93 25.01 30.78
N ASN A 292 -9.42 23.86 30.32
CA ASN A 292 -9.20 22.58 30.98
C ASN A 292 -7.74 22.12 30.96
N ILE A 293 -7.00 22.42 29.89
CA ILE A 293 -5.55 22.21 29.84
C ILE A 293 -4.85 23.13 30.84
N ALA A 294 -5.19 24.42 30.84
CA ALA A 294 -4.56 25.41 31.70
C ALA A 294 -4.77 25.11 33.20
N LYS A 295 -5.98 24.71 33.60
CA LYS A 295 -6.31 24.31 34.98
C LYS A 295 -5.54 23.05 35.43
N ARG A 296 -5.19 22.15 34.52
CA ARG A 296 -4.39 20.94 34.83
C ARG A 296 -2.90 21.24 34.99
N ILE A 297 -2.36 22.18 34.23
CA ILE A 297 -0.96 22.62 34.39
C ILE A 297 -0.81 23.53 35.61
N PHE A 298 -1.81 24.37 35.90
CA PHE A 298 -1.81 25.32 37.01
C PHE A 298 -3.00 25.09 37.95
N PRO A 299 -3.04 23.96 38.68
CA PRO A 299 -4.18 23.63 39.52
C PRO A 299 -4.26 24.55 40.73
N ARG A 300 -5.50 24.87 41.14
CA ARG A 300 -5.77 25.86 42.20
C ARG A 300 -5.09 25.56 43.54
N HIS A 301 -4.93 24.28 43.89
CA HIS A 301 -4.33 23.86 45.15
C HIS A 301 -2.80 23.99 45.19
N ASP A 302 -2.13 24.11 44.04
CA ASP A 302 -0.66 24.24 43.98
C ASP A 302 -0.18 25.69 44.08
N TYR A 303 -1.09 26.67 43.99
CA TYR A 303 -0.76 28.09 43.91
C TYR A 303 -1.64 28.92 44.84
N GLU A 304 -1.04 29.46 45.90
CA GLU A 304 -1.72 30.27 46.91
C GLU A 304 -2.44 31.48 46.29
N GLU A 305 -1.86 32.08 45.24
CA GLU A 305 -2.42 33.19 44.45
C GLU A 305 -3.78 32.90 43.79
N TYR A 306 -4.21 31.63 43.72
CA TYR A 306 -5.51 31.22 43.17
C TYR A 306 -6.54 30.85 44.25
N SER A 307 -6.15 30.74 45.52
CA SER A 307 -7.00 30.23 46.59
C SER A 307 -8.28 31.06 46.78
N GLU A 308 -8.18 32.39 46.66
CA GLU A 308 -9.30 33.33 46.90
C GLU A 308 -9.95 33.84 45.60
N LEU A 309 -9.50 33.38 44.43
CA LEU A 309 -10.04 33.87 43.16
C LEU A 309 -11.43 33.27 42.86
N GLU A 310 -12.30 34.08 42.28
CA GLU A 310 -13.51 33.58 41.64
C GLU A 310 -13.16 32.71 40.42
N GLU A 311 -13.98 31.71 40.11
CA GLU A 311 -13.72 30.75 39.02
C GLU A 311 -13.44 31.42 37.66
N ALA A 312 -14.19 32.48 37.32
CA ALA A 312 -13.96 33.21 36.07
C ALA A 312 -12.58 33.90 36.03
N HIS A 313 -12.16 34.46 37.16
CA HIS A 313 -10.86 35.11 37.32
C HIS A 313 -9.72 34.07 37.33
N TYR A 314 -9.90 32.94 38.01
CA TYR A 314 -8.96 31.82 37.98
C TYR A 314 -8.77 31.30 36.55
N ALA A 315 -9.86 30.98 35.84
CA ALA A 315 -9.85 30.52 34.45
C ALA A 315 -9.16 31.50 33.50
N TYR A 316 -9.37 32.81 33.66
CA TYR A 316 -8.66 33.83 32.90
C TYR A 316 -7.15 33.82 33.17
N ARG A 317 -6.75 33.80 34.45
CA ARG A 317 -5.35 33.83 34.88
C ARG A 317 -4.58 32.62 34.36
N VAL A 318 -5.11 31.41 34.51
CA VAL A 318 -4.40 30.20 34.08
C VAL A 318 -4.29 30.11 32.56
N ARG A 319 -5.30 30.56 31.80
CA ARG A 319 -5.22 30.61 30.32
C ARG A 319 -4.16 31.60 29.84
N ASP A 320 -4.07 32.77 30.45
CA ASP A 320 -3.01 33.73 30.13
C ASP A 320 -1.63 33.19 30.51
N ARG A 321 -1.53 32.50 31.65
CA ARG A 321 -0.31 31.84 32.12
C ARG A 321 0.14 30.72 31.18
N LEU A 322 -0.77 29.84 30.76
CA LEU A 322 -0.52 28.80 29.75
C LEU A 322 0.08 29.40 28.48
N ARG A 323 -0.52 30.48 27.97
CA ARG A 323 0.02 31.17 26.78
C ARG A 323 1.43 31.71 27.03
N LYS A 324 1.63 32.49 28.09
CA LYS A 324 2.87 33.25 28.32
C LYS A 324 4.04 32.41 28.83
N GLN A 325 3.78 31.47 29.73
CA GLN A 325 4.81 30.70 30.44
C GLN A 325 5.06 29.32 29.82
N VAL A 326 4.11 28.78 29.05
CA VAL A 326 4.24 27.45 28.43
C VAL A 326 4.40 27.55 26.91
N LEU A 327 3.37 28.05 26.23
CA LEU A 327 3.32 28.00 24.77
C LEU A 327 4.30 28.97 24.10
N VAL A 328 4.45 30.19 24.61
CA VAL A 328 5.37 31.19 24.03
C VAL A 328 6.84 30.74 24.11
N PRO A 329 7.38 30.27 25.26
CA PRO A 329 8.75 29.76 25.33
C PRO A 329 9.00 28.57 24.39
N LEU A 330 8.11 27.57 24.40
CA LEU A 330 8.24 26.37 23.56
C LEU A 330 8.23 26.72 22.06
N ARG A 331 7.38 27.67 21.63
CA ARG A 331 7.33 28.12 20.23
C ARG A 331 8.61 28.86 19.81
N LYS A 332 9.12 29.75 20.67
CA LYS A 332 10.32 30.56 20.38
C LYS A 332 11.57 29.72 20.13
N VAL A 333 11.78 28.67 20.91
CA VAL A 333 12.95 27.79 20.82
C VAL A 333 13.01 27.05 19.48
N LEU A 334 11.85 26.73 18.92
CA LEU A 334 11.73 26.00 17.65
C LEU A 334 11.78 26.93 16.43
N GLU A 335 11.46 28.21 16.63
CA GLU A 335 11.68 29.28 15.64
C GLU A 335 13.16 29.70 15.54
N SER A 336 13.93 29.60 16.63
CA SER A 336 15.33 30.04 16.71
C SER A 336 16.38 28.96 16.44
N SER A 337 16.04 27.67 16.55
CA SER A 337 16.99 26.57 16.28
C SER A 337 17.32 26.43 14.78
N SER A 338 18.60 26.26 14.42
CA SER A 338 19.05 25.97 13.04
C SER A 338 18.42 24.68 12.46
N SER A 339 17.86 23.84 13.32
CA SER A 339 17.05 22.65 13.02
C SER A 339 15.63 22.99 12.53
N SER A 340 15.26 24.27 12.42
CA SER A 340 13.95 24.74 11.94
C SER A 340 13.60 24.22 10.53
N ARG A 341 14.58 23.79 9.71
CA ARG A 341 14.30 23.12 8.43
C ARG A 341 13.79 21.68 8.59
N GLN A 342 14.24 20.96 9.61
CA GLN A 342 13.77 19.60 9.94
C GLN A 342 12.45 19.65 10.71
N ILE A 343 12.29 20.56 11.67
CA ILE A 343 11.10 20.62 12.54
C ILE A 343 9.89 21.29 11.86
N ARG A 344 10.09 22.16 10.86
CA ARG A 344 8.99 22.66 10.01
C ARG A 344 8.34 21.57 9.15
N TYR A 345 9.02 20.43 8.95
CA TYR A 345 8.63 19.37 8.01
C TYR A 345 8.31 18.00 8.65
N VAL A 346 8.18 17.92 9.98
CA VAL A 346 7.73 16.72 10.71
C VAL A 346 6.24 16.91 11.11
N PRO A 347 5.35 15.94 10.87
CA PRO A 347 4.43 15.99 9.75
C PRO A 347 3.05 16.49 10.15
N THR A 348 2.52 17.43 9.37
CA THR A 348 1.06 17.63 9.27
C THR A 348 0.40 16.48 8.45
N VAL A 349 1.18 15.48 8.04
CA VAL A 349 0.84 14.41 7.10
C VAL A 349 1.04 13.04 7.79
N PRO A 350 -0.03 12.36 8.23
CA PRO A 350 0.07 11.07 8.94
C PRO A 350 0.78 9.95 8.17
N GLN A 351 0.99 10.07 6.86
CA GLN A 351 1.81 9.15 6.06
C GLN A 351 3.26 9.04 6.57
N LEU A 352 3.80 10.13 7.10
CA LEU A 352 5.15 10.16 7.68
C LEU A 352 5.21 9.58 9.10
N LEU A 353 4.07 9.24 9.71
CA LEU A 353 4.02 8.47 10.95
C LEU A 353 4.15 6.96 10.70
N SER A 354 3.86 6.49 9.48
CA SER A 354 3.95 5.07 9.18
C SER A 354 5.39 4.64 8.99
N GLN A 355 5.85 3.66 9.76
CA GLN A 355 7.15 3.01 9.55
C GLN A 355 7.10 1.94 8.46
N ASN A 356 5.90 1.49 8.10
CA ASN A 356 5.67 0.50 7.03
C ASN A 356 4.85 1.07 5.85
N PRO A 357 5.28 2.18 5.21
CA PRO A 357 4.52 2.83 4.14
C PRO A 357 4.36 1.92 2.92
N LYS A 358 5.32 0.99 2.71
CA LYS A 358 5.23 -0.01 1.64
C LYS A 358 4.12 -1.04 1.88
N ALA A 359 3.97 -1.52 3.12
CA ALA A 359 2.89 -2.44 3.43
C ALA A 359 1.53 -1.74 3.32
N LEU A 360 1.44 -0.50 3.79
CA LEU A 360 0.23 0.31 3.73
C LEU A 360 -0.21 0.60 2.28
N ALA A 361 0.69 1.07 1.42
CA ALA A 361 0.36 1.25 0.00
C ALA A 361 0.13 -0.08 -0.73
N GLY A 362 0.74 -1.19 -0.27
CA GLY A 362 0.43 -2.54 -0.72
C GLY A 362 -1.02 -2.95 -0.44
N LEU A 363 -1.53 -2.70 0.78
CA LEU A 363 -2.93 -2.96 1.14
C LEU A 363 -3.92 -2.26 0.19
N ILE A 364 -3.65 -1.01 -0.17
CA ILE A 364 -4.49 -0.26 -1.10
C ILE A 364 -4.48 -0.87 -2.51
N ARG A 365 -3.35 -1.44 -2.93
CA ARG A 365 -3.29 -2.18 -4.21
C ARG A 365 -4.06 -3.49 -4.12
N TYR A 366 -4.01 -4.20 -2.99
CA TYR A 366 -4.87 -5.37 -2.77
C TYR A 366 -6.34 -5.02 -2.83
N ARG A 367 -6.73 -3.86 -2.30
CA ARG A 367 -8.09 -3.37 -2.48
C ARG A 367 -8.45 -3.31 -3.96
N ARG A 368 -7.61 -2.72 -4.83
CA ARG A 368 -7.89 -2.64 -6.28
C ARG A 368 -8.03 -4.02 -6.93
N ILE A 369 -7.34 -5.04 -6.42
CA ILE A 369 -7.40 -6.42 -6.92
C ILE A 369 -8.66 -7.13 -6.45
N LEU A 370 -9.00 -6.97 -5.17
CA LEU A 370 -10.03 -7.76 -4.48
C LEU A 370 -11.41 -7.06 -4.49
N SER A 371 -11.44 -5.73 -4.57
CA SER A 371 -12.66 -4.93 -4.74
C SER A 371 -13.13 -4.95 -6.20
N ASN A 372 -13.35 -6.14 -6.75
CA ASN A 372 -13.99 -6.41 -8.05
C ASN A 372 -15.46 -5.90 -8.10
N GLU A 373 -15.72 -4.68 -7.63
CA GLU A 373 -16.99 -4.00 -7.64
C GLU A 373 -17.10 -3.21 -8.95
N ARG A 374 -18.21 -3.42 -9.65
CA ARG A 374 -18.63 -2.86 -10.95
C ARG A 374 -18.39 -1.35 -11.17
N GLU A 375 -18.04 -0.61 -10.12
CA GLU A 375 -17.62 0.80 -10.19
C GLU A 375 -16.30 0.99 -10.94
N TYR A 376 -15.35 0.03 -10.91
CA TYR A 376 -14.11 0.15 -11.68
C TYR A 376 -14.35 -0.01 -13.20
N GLU A 377 -15.21 -0.95 -13.59
CA GLU A 377 -15.63 -1.11 -15.01
C GLU A 377 -16.31 0.16 -15.54
N ARG A 378 -17.18 0.79 -14.73
CA ARG A 378 -17.80 2.09 -15.08
C ARG A 378 -16.79 3.24 -15.14
N THR A 379 -15.83 3.29 -14.21
CA THR A 379 -14.81 4.35 -14.20
C THR A 379 -13.84 4.22 -15.38
N LEU A 380 -13.52 2.99 -15.82
CA LEU A 380 -12.74 2.75 -17.03
C LEU A 380 -13.50 3.10 -18.31
N TYR A 381 -14.78 2.74 -18.38
CA TYR A 381 -15.62 3.03 -19.55
C TYR A 381 -15.68 4.53 -19.86
N LEU A 382 -15.57 5.38 -18.84
CA LEU A 382 -15.58 6.83 -18.97
C LEU A 382 -14.19 7.43 -19.26
N MET A 383 -13.10 6.71 -18.99
CA MET A 383 -11.72 7.17 -19.24
C MET A 383 -11.14 6.69 -20.59
N GLU A 384 -11.66 5.61 -21.19
CA GLU A 384 -11.05 4.94 -22.35
C GLU A 384 -11.88 5.04 -23.66
N ASN A 385 -12.43 6.23 -23.98
CA ASN A 385 -12.80 6.56 -25.38
C ASN A 385 -11.56 6.86 -26.26
N GLY A 386 -10.47 6.14 -26.05
CA GLY A 386 -9.23 6.34 -26.80
C GLY A 386 -8.14 5.34 -26.46
N GLY A 387 -8.23 4.12 -27.00
CA GLY A 387 -7.09 3.21 -27.10
C GLY A 387 -7.38 1.76 -26.77
N GLU A 388 -7.45 0.93 -27.82
CA GLU A 388 -7.33 -0.53 -27.89
C GLU A 388 -7.32 -1.32 -26.56
N ASN A 389 -8.45 -1.99 -26.28
CA ASN A 389 -8.61 -3.29 -25.61
C ASN A 389 -7.39 -3.82 -24.82
N GLY A 390 -7.04 -3.13 -23.74
CA GLY A 390 -6.14 -3.63 -22.73
C GLY A 390 -6.95 -4.19 -21.57
N SER A 391 -7.35 -5.47 -21.63
CA SER A 391 -7.64 -6.20 -20.39
C SER A 391 -6.36 -6.15 -19.54
N LYS A 392 -6.28 -5.17 -18.62
CA LYS A 392 -5.22 -5.11 -17.61
C LYS A 392 -5.51 -6.26 -16.66
N SER A 393 -4.98 -7.44 -17.01
CA SER A 393 -5.22 -8.69 -16.31
C SER A 393 -4.94 -8.53 -14.81
N GLN A 394 -5.76 -9.17 -13.97
CA GLN A 394 -5.51 -9.24 -12.52
C GLN A 394 -4.06 -9.65 -12.21
N PHE A 395 -3.48 -10.49 -13.06
CA PHE A 395 -2.07 -10.87 -13.05
C PHE A 395 -1.12 -9.66 -13.03
N LYS A 396 -1.31 -8.65 -13.89
CA LYS A 396 -0.47 -7.44 -13.90
C LYS A 396 -0.57 -6.67 -12.58
N LEU A 397 -1.75 -6.63 -11.95
CA LEU A 397 -1.90 -5.99 -10.65
C LEU A 397 -1.17 -6.76 -9.55
N TYR A 398 -1.20 -8.09 -9.59
CA TYR A 398 -0.41 -8.92 -8.68
C TYR A 398 1.09 -8.70 -8.85
N ILE A 399 1.59 -8.61 -10.08
CA ILE A 399 3.00 -8.28 -10.34
C ILE A 399 3.35 -6.90 -9.76
N ASN A 400 2.48 -5.89 -9.89
CA ASN A 400 2.71 -4.57 -9.28
C ASN A 400 2.73 -4.58 -7.74
N VAL A 401 2.02 -5.53 -7.12
CA VAL A 401 2.06 -5.72 -5.67
C VAL A 401 3.40 -6.34 -5.28
N VAL A 402 3.80 -7.41 -5.95
CA VAL A 402 5.09 -8.08 -5.75
C VAL A 402 6.26 -7.11 -5.98
N GLU A 403 6.17 -6.28 -7.02
CA GLU A 403 7.12 -5.20 -7.33
C GLU A 403 7.34 -4.23 -6.16
N PHE A 404 6.30 -4.00 -5.36
CA PHE A 404 6.37 -3.05 -4.26
C PHE A 404 7.09 -3.59 -3.03
N PHE A 405 6.91 -4.89 -2.78
CA PHE A 405 7.57 -5.59 -1.68
C PHE A 405 9.01 -5.96 -2.01
N GLY A 406 9.34 -6.07 -3.29
CA GLY A 406 10.68 -6.35 -3.78
C GLY A 406 11.06 -7.80 -3.51
N VAL A 407 10.99 -8.66 -4.53
CA VAL A 407 11.45 -10.03 -4.38
C VAL A 407 12.90 -10.11 -4.81
N SER A 408 13.75 -10.65 -3.95
CA SER A 408 15.15 -10.96 -4.27
C SER A 408 15.28 -12.40 -4.77
N ILE A 409 16.32 -12.64 -5.57
CA ILE A 409 16.77 -13.98 -5.91
C ILE A 409 17.86 -14.37 -4.90
N GLY A 410 17.71 -15.54 -4.27
CA GLY A 410 18.65 -16.00 -3.23
C GLY A 410 18.86 -14.94 -2.14
N ASP A 411 20.06 -14.90 -1.59
CA ASP A 411 20.46 -13.92 -0.57
C ASP A 411 20.86 -12.58 -1.19
N GLY A 412 19.94 -11.96 -1.94
CA GLY A 412 20.15 -10.63 -2.54
C GLY A 412 20.98 -10.61 -3.83
N LEU A 413 21.00 -11.71 -4.59
CA LEU A 413 21.72 -11.81 -5.87
C LEU A 413 21.10 -10.90 -6.94
N LYS A 414 21.94 -10.40 -7.84
CA LYS A 414 21.49 -9.63 -9.01
C LYS A 414 20.92 -10.56 -10.09
N LEU A 415 19.97 -10.04 -10.84
CA LEU A 415 19.39 -10.72 -11.99
C LEU A 415 20.41 -10.84 -13.13
N PRO A 416 20.34 -11.90 -13.96
CA PRO A 416 21.31 -12.15 -15.05
C PRO A 416 21.50 -10.93 -15.95
N HIS A 417 20.39 -10.33 -16.39
CA HIS A 417 20.38 -9.18 -17.29
C HIS A 417 21.02 -7.92 -16.67
N LEU A 418 20.97 -7.76 -15.34
CA LEU A 418 21.62 -6.66 -14.63
C LEU A 418 23.13 -6.88 -14.48
N ILE A 419 23.58 -8.13 -14.41
CA ILE A 419 25.01 -8.48 -14.31
C ILE A 419 25.69 -8.29 -15.66
N VAL A 420 25.03 -8.68 -16.76
CA VAL A 420 25.58 -8.51 -18.12
C VAL A 420 25.50 -7.07 -18.64
N PHE A 421 24.61 -6.25 -18.09
CA PHE A 421 24.38 -4.85 -18.52
C PHE A 421 25.66 -4.02 -18.73
N PRO A 422 26.66 -4.02 -17.81
CA PRO A 422 27.87 -3.22 -18.00
C PRO A 422 28.69 -3.61 -19.24
N PHE A 423 28.76 -4.90 -19.57
CA PHE A 423 29.50 -5.39 -20.75
C PHE A 423 28.75 -5.09 -22.04
N LEU A 424 27.42 -5.07 -21.97
CA LEU A 424 26.57 -4.86 -23.13
C LEU A 424 26.44 -3.36 -23.52
N TYR A 425 26.54 -2.42 -22.57
CA TYR A 425 26.19 -1.01 -22.84
C TYR A 425 27.11 0.06 -22.25
N MET A 426 28.01 -0.29 -21.33
CA MET A 426 28.87 0.72 -20.69
C MET A 426 30.31 0.72 -21.26
N ASN A 427 30.60 -0.11 -22.27
CA ASN A 427 31.96 -0.33 -22.82
C ASN A 427 33.02 -0.46 -21.70
N LYS A 428 32.64 -1.06 -20.57
CA LYS A 428 33.56 -1.29 -19.47
C LYS A 428 34.30 -2.59 -19.75
N GLU A 429 35.53 -2.44 -20.23
CA GLU A 429 36.48 -3.54 -20.30
C GLU A 429 36.73 -4.09 -18.88
N HIS A 430 36.67 -5.41 -18.73
CA HIS A 430 36.99 -6.14 -17.50
C HIS A 430 36.37 -5.59 -16.20
N ASN A 431 35.14 -6.03 -15.90
CA ASN A 431 34.50 -5.78 -14.61
C ASN A 431 34.58 -7.02 -13.70
N GLU A 432 35.66 -7.14 -12.93
CA GLU A 432 35.90 -8.24 -11.98
C GLU A 432 34.72 -8.45 -11.01
N ARG A 433 34.07 -7.36 -10.60
CA ARG A 433 32.90 -7.44 -9.72
C ARG A 433 31.72 -8.13 -10.41
N SER A 434 31.42 -7.78 -11.66
CA SER A 434 30.35 -8.43 -12.42
C SER A 434 30.66 -9.90 -12.71
N GLU A 435 31.93 -10.24 -12.97
CA GLU A 435 32.37 -11.63 -13.16
C GLU A 435 32.15 -12.45 -11.88
N LEU A 436 32.55 -11.91 -10.72
CA LEU A 436 32.34 -12.56 -9.42
C LEU A 436 30.84 -12.69 -9.08
N GLU A 437 30.05 -11.65 -9.35
CA GLU A 437 28.59 -11.66 -9.17
C GLU A 437 27.94 -12.73 -10.05
N TRP A 438 28.41 -12.91 -11.29
CA TRP A 438 27.95 -13.96 -12.21
C TRP A 438 28.31 -15.37 -11.71
N GLN A 439 29.57 -15.60 -11.34
CA GLN A 439 30.02 -16.89 -10.82
C GLN A 439 29.25 -17.29 -9.57
N THR A 440 28.98 -16.34 -8.68
CA THR A 440 28.16 -16.56 -7.47
C THR A 440 26.73 -16.97 -7.83
N LEU A 441 26.12 -16.29 -8.82
CA LEU A 441 24.79 -16.61 -9.29
C LEU A 441 24.72 -18.04 -9.88
N VAL A 442 25.67 -18.40 -10.74
CA VAL A 442 25.73 -19.73 -11.36
C VAL A 442 25.93 -20.81 -10.29
N GLN A 443 26.82 -20.57 -9.32
CA GLN A 443 27.07 -21.53 -8.24
C GLN A 443 25.83 -21.74 -7.35
N ASP A 444 25.11 -20.68 -6.99
CA ASP A 444 23.89 -20.77 -6.18
C ASP A 444 22.81 -21.61 -6.88
N PHE A 445 22.56 -21.36 -8.18
CA PHE A 445 21.57 -22.11 -8.95
C PHE A 445 22.00 -23.56 -9.19
N SER A 446 23.29 -23.80 -9.43
CA SER A 446 23.85 -25.14 -9.59
C SER A 446 23.70 -25.99 -8.32
N ASN A 447 23.99 -25.41 -7.14
CA ASN A 447 23.82 -26.04 -5.84
C ASN A 447 22.36 -26.40 -5.56
N LYS A 448 21.43 -25.51 -5.95
CA LYS A 448 19.98 -25.72 -5.83
C LYS A 448 19.41 -26.69 -6.87
N GLY A 449 20.20 -27.11 -7.86
CA GLY A 449 19.77 -28.06 -8.90
C GLY A 449 18.76 -27.49 -9.91
N LYS A 450 18.72 -26.15 -10.03
CA LYS A 450 17.79 -25.43 -10.92
C LYS A 450 18.33 -25.36 -12.35
N LEU A 451 17.43 -25.41 -13.33
CA LEU A 451 17.74 -25.25 -14.78
C LEU A 451 18.73 -26.28 -15.36
N ARG A 452 18.90 -27.46 -14.74
CA ARG A 452 19.78 -28.51 -15.29
C ARG A 452 19.18 -29.15 -16.54
N ASN A 453 20.05 -29.45 -17.51
CA ASN A 453 19.69 -30.02 -18.81
C ASN A 453 18.59 -29.19 -19.48
N CYS A 454 18.79 -27.90 -19.58
CA CYS A 454 17.90 -26.98 -20.29
C CYS A 454 18.65 -26.38 -21.49
N LEU A 455 17.91 -26.01 -22.54
CA LEU A 455 18.51 -25.34 -23.69
C LEU A 455 17.83 -24.00 -23.91
N ALA A 456 18.61 -23.01 -24.33
CA ALA A 456 18.09 -21.71 -24.70
C ALA A 456 18.12 -21.52 -26.22
N VAL A 457 17.05 -20.92 -26.74
CA VAL A 457 16.93 -20.36 -28.08
C VAL A 457 16.84 -18.85 -27.90
N CYS A 458 17.87 -18.14 -28.38
CA CYS A 458 18.05 -16.71 -28.16
C CYS A 458 17.78 -15.94 -29.45
N ASP A 459 16.78 -15.07 -29.45
CA ASP A 459 16.54 -14.08 -30.49
C ASP A 459 17.32 -12.81 -30.14
N ILE A 460 18.50 -12.63 -30.74
CA ILE A 460 19.39 -11.48 -30.53
C ILE A 460 19.48 -10.75 -31.87
N GLN A 461 18.43 -10.00 -32.19
CA GLN A 461 18.38 -9.24 -33.44
C GLN A 461 19.13 -7.93 -33.30
N GLU A 462 19.71 -7.47 -34.39
CA GLU A 462 20.35 -6.15 -34.42
C GLU A 462 19.38 -5.03 -34.02
N SER A 463 18.10 -5.15 -34.40
CA SER A 463 17.03 -4.22 -33.99
C SER A 463 16.64 -4.27 -32.52
N MET A 464 17.06 -5.31 -31.78
CA MET A 464 16.88 -5.41 -30.33
C MET A 464 18.11 -4.92 -29.56
N ARG A 465 19.20 -4.57 -30.23
CA ARG A 465 20.36 -4.01 -29.54
C ARG A 465 19.94 -2.77 -28.77
N GLU A 466 20.50 -2.62 -27.58
CA GLU A 466 20.21 -1.48 -26.68
C GLU A 466 18.82 -1.48 -26.05
N THR A 467 18.12 -2.62 -26.10
CA THR A 467 16.87 -2.79 -25.38
C THR A 467 17.00 -3.74 -24.18
N TYR A 468 16.04 -3.67 -23.26
CA TYR A 468 15.98 -4.59 -22.12
C TYR A 468 15.79 -6.04 -22.57
N GLU A 469 15.11 -6.28 -23.69
CA GLU A 469 14.90 -7.61 -24.25
C GLU A 469 16.22 -8.27 -24.66
N ASP A 470 17.17 -7.53 -25.24
CA ASP A 470 18.53 -8.01 -25.56
C ASP A 470 19.28 -8.45 -24.30
N MET A 471 19.29 -7.62 -23.25
CA MET A 471 19.90 -7.94 -21.96
C MET A 471 19.37 -9.24 -21.35
N VAL A 472 18.04 -9.39 -21.36
CA VAL A 472 17.37 -10.55 -20.77
C VAL A 472 17.64 -11.80 -21.61
N CYS A 473 17.58 -11.69 -22.93
CA CYS A 473 17.85 -12.78 -23.86
C CYS A 473 19.30 -13.30 -23.71
N VAL A 474 20.29 -12.40 -23.71
CA VAL A 474 21.71 -12.75 -23.53
C VAL A 474 21.96 -13.31 -22.13
N GLY A 475 21.53 -12.60 -21.08
CA GLY A 475 21.77 -13.00 -19.70
C GLY A 475 21.11 -14.34 -19.37
N MET A 476 19.88 -14.60 -19.80
CA MET A 476 19.23 -15.88 -19.58
C MET A 476 19.81 -17.00 -20.44
N GLY A 477 20.17 -16.71 -21.70
CA GLY A 477 20.81 -17.67 -22.59
C GLY A 477 22.12 -18.21 -22.01
N LEU A 478 22.97 -17.30 -21.51
CA LEU A 478 24.23 -17.65 -20.84
C LEU A 478 23.99 -18.45 -19.56
N LEU A 479 23.06 -18.00 -18.71
CA LEU A 479 22.77 -18.69 -17.44
C LEU A 479 22.32 -20.14 -17.68
N ILE A 480 21.39 -20.37 -18.61
CA ILE A 480 20.86 -21.71 -18.92
C ILE A 480 21.96 -22.60 -19.53
N SER A 481 22.79 -22.03 -20.39
CA SER A 481 23.91 -22.71 -21.03
C SER A 481 24.95 -23.20 -20.02
N GLU A 482 25.30 -22.37 -19.03
CA GLU A 482 26.30 -22.71 -18.00
C GLU A 482 25.76 -23.67 -16.91
N LEU A 483 24.47 -23.60 -16.59
CA LEU A 483 23.84 -24.48 -15.60
C LEU A 483 23.53 -25.90 -16.12
N SER A 484 23.56 -26.09 -17.45
CA SER A 484 23.29 -27.38 -18.06
C SER A 484 24.49 -28.32 -18.01
N GLU A 485 24.23 -29.63 -18.00
CA GLU A 485 25.30 -30.63 -17.94
C GLU A 485 25.77 -31.04 -19.34
N ASN A 486 26.95 -31.64 -19.43
CA ASN A 486 27.45 -32.18 -20.69
C ASN A 486 26.48 -33.24 -21.27
N PRO A 487 26.17 -33.20 -22.58
CA PRO A 487 26.81 -32.41 -23.65
C PRO A 487 26.18 -31.05 -23.95
N TRP A 488 25.22 -30.59 -23.15
CA TRP A 488 24.48 -29.35 -23.38
C TRP A 488 25.13 -28.13 -22.72
N ASN A 489 26.06 -28.36 -21.79
CA ASN A 489 26.84 -27.31 -21.15
C ASN A 489 27.54 -26.43 -22.19
N GLY A 490 27.38 -25.11 -22.07
CA GLY A 490 27.99 -24.16 -22.99
C GLY A 490 27.31 -24.11 -24.36
N MET A 491 26.16 -24.76 -24.57
CA MET A 491 25.47 -24.81 -25.87
C MET A 491 24.23 -23.91 -25.91
N VAL A 492 23.98 -23.27 -27.06
CA VAL A 492 22.83 -22.39 -27.30
C VAL A 492 22.36 -22.47 -28.75
N PHE A 493 21.09 -22.16 -29.00
CA PHE A 493 20.54 -22.00 -30.34
C PHE A 493 20.30 -20.52 -30.66
N PRO A 494 20.71 -20.02 -31.83
CA PRO A 494 20.18 -18.76 -32.35
C PRO A 494 18.74 -18.95 -32.83
N PHE A 495 17.93 -17.89 -32.70
CA PHE A 495 16.60 -17.85 -33.30
C PHE A 495 16.71 -17.71 -34.82
N SER A 496 16.64 -18.83 -35.55
CA SER A 496 16.93 -18.86 -36.99
C SER A 496 16.02 -19.81 -37.78
N LEU A 497 15.94 -19.60 -39.10
CA LEU A 497 15.30 -20.53 -40.05
C LEU A 497 16.14 -21.79 -40.28
N SER A 498 17.43 -21.75 -39.94
CA SER A 498 18.35 -22.89 -39.96
C SER A 498 19.14 -22.90 -38.63
N PRO A 499 18.45 -23.17 -37.51
CA PRO A 499 19.07 -23.12 -36.19
C PRO A 499 20.17 -24.18 -36.12
N LYS A 500 21.34 -23.78 -35.65
CA LYS A 500 22.47 -24.67 -35.38
C LYS A 500 22.84 -24.57 -33.91
N LEU A 501 23.04 -25.71 -33.27
CA LEU A 501 23.53 -25.76 -31.90
C LEU A 501 24.97 -25.24 -31.85
N CYS A 502 25.15 -24.06 -31.25
CA CYS A 502 26.43 -23.36 -31.16
C CYS A 502 27.03 -23.54 -29.78
N LYS A 503 28.35 -23.77 -29.71
CA LYS A 503 29.11 -23.72 -28.45
C LYS A 503 29.53 -22.28 -28.20
N ILE A 504 29.21 -21.75 -27.03
CA ILE A 504 29.60 -20.40 -26.62
C ILE A 504 31.10 -20.40 -26.36
N GLU A 505 31.82 -19.52 -27.06
CA GLU A 505 33.26 -19.33 -26.91
C GLU A 505 33.55 -18.05 -26.10
N GLY A 506 34.60 -18.07 -25.30
CA GLY A 506 35.01 -16.94 -24.46
C GLY A 506 35.54 -17.36 -23.09
N GLU A 507 36.59 -16.68 -22.63
CA GLU A 507 37.24 -16.96 -21.34
C GLU A 507 36.55 -16.25 -20.16
N ASN A 508 35.88 -15.13 -20.44
CA ASN A 508 35.22 -14.28 -19.43
C ASN A 508 33.80 -13.90 -19.88
N LEU A 509 32.99 -13.35 -18.98
CA LEU A 509 31.60 -13.00 -19.27
C LEU A 509 31.47 -11.99 -20.42
N GLN A 510 32.42 -11.06 -20.57
CA GLN A 510 32.43 -10.10 -21.68
C GLN A 510 32.53 -10.82 -23.03
N SER A 511 33.56 -11.65 -23.22
CA SER A 511 33.77 -12.40 -24.47
C SER A 511 32.60 -13.33 -24.81
N LYS A 512 31.97 -13.94 -23.81
CA LYS A 512 30.75 -14.75 -23.98
C LYS A 512 29.55 -13.91 -24.42
N CYS A 513 29.39 -12.69 -23.87
CA CYS A 513 28.36 -11.75 -24.30
C CYS A 513 28.58 -11.29 -25.75
N GLU A 514 29.84 -11.01 -26.13
CA GLU A 514 30.20 -10.63 -27.50
C GLU A 514 29.91 -11.76 -28.50
N PHE A 515 30.25 -13.01 -28.16
CA PHE A 515 29.91 -14.19 -28.97
C PHE A 515 28.40 -14.28 -29.23
N MET A 516 27.59 -14.15 -28.18
CA MET A 516 26.13 -14.18 -28.28
C MET A 516 25.59 -13.09 -29.23
N ARG A 517 26.18 -11.89 -29.20
CA ARG A 517 25.78 -10.75 -30.06
C ARG A 517 26.22 -10.83 -31.52
N GLN A 518 27.25 -11.61 -31.80
CA GLN A 518 27.74 -11.88 -33.16
C GLN A 518 26.93 -12.99 -33.85
N THR A 519 26.09 -13.71 -33.11
CA THR A 519 25.32 -14.82 -33.67
C THR A 519 24.15 -14.31 -34.52
N GLU A 520 24.09 -14.73 -35.78
CA GLU A 520 23.05 -14.30 -36.72
C GLU A 520 21.66 -14.88 -36.39
N CYS A 521 20.67 -14.01 -36.20
CA CYS A 521 19.27 -14.36 -35.96
C CYS A 521 18.39 -14.01 -37.17
N SER A 522 17.34 -14.81 -37.41
CA SER A 522 16.37 -14.62 -38.49
C SER A 522 15.02 -14.10 -37.98
N VAL A 523 14.11 -13.77 -38.90
CA VAL A 523 12.76 -13.28 -38.58
C VAL A 523 11.84 -14.37 -37.99
N LYS A 524 12.09 -15.64 -38.31
CA LYS A 524 11.28 -16.80 -37.89
C LYS A 524 12.17 -17.97 -37.46
N LEU A 525 11.64 -18.81 -36.58
CA LEU A 525 12.28 -20.01 -36.04
C LEU A 525 11.76 -21.28 -36.71
N ASP A 526 12.68 -22.13 -37.18
CA ASP A 526 12.37 -23.51 -37.55
C ASP A 526 12.50 -24.42 -36.31
N PHE A 527 11.41 -24.53 -35.54
CA PHE A 527 11.45 -25.25 -34.25
C PHE A 527 11.56 -26.78 -34.40
N LEU A 528 11.09 -27.33 -35.53
CA LEU A 528 11.29 -28.74 -35.83
C LEU A 528 12.79 -29.05 -36.02
N ALA A 529 13.53 -28.16 -36.68
CA ALA A 529 14.98 -28.30 -36.82
C ALA A 529 15.71 -28.30 -35.46
N VAL A 530 15.27 -27.46 -34.50
CA VAL A 530 15.80 -27.47 -33.12
C VAL A 530 15.61 -28.85 -32.48
N TYR A 531 14.39 -29.39 -32.49
CA TYR A 531 14.13 -30.71 -31.92
C TYR A 531 14.94 -31.82 -32.58
N ASN A 532 15.04 -31.80 -33.92
CA ASN A 532 15.79 -32.80 -34.66
C ASN A 532 17.29 -32.72 -34.34
N GLN A 533 17.87 -31.53 -34.22
CA GLN A 533 19.29 -31.40 -33.89
C GLN A 533 19.61 -31.89 -32.47
N ILE A 534 18.73 -31.60 -31.50
CA ILE A 534 18.84 -32.17 -30.14
C ILE A 534 18.82 -33.70 -30.21
N LEU A 535 17.88 -34.27 -30.98
CA LEU A 535 17.76 -35.71 -31.14
C LEU A 535 18.97 -36.33 -31.81
N ASP A 536 19.50 -35.68 -32.86
CA ASP A 536 20.67 -36.16 -33.60
C ASP A 536 21.92 -36.15 -32.68
N THR A 537 22.14 -35.08 -31.91
CA THR A 537 23.21 -35.02 -30.89
C THR A 537 23.04 -36.10 -29.82
N ALA A 538 21.81 -36.33 -29.36
CA ALA A 538 21.55 -37.36 -28.36
C ALA A 538 21.83 -38.78 -28.90
N THR A 539 21.46 -39.04 -30.15
CA THR A 539 21.75 -40.34 -30.77
C THR A 539 23.22 -40.54 -31.12
N SER A 540 23.93 -39.51 -31.56
CA SER A 540 25.35 -39.63 -31.90
C SER A 540 26.21 -39.90 -30.65
N GLN A 541 25.77 -39.43 -29.49
CA GLN A 541 26.45 -39.65 -28.21
C GLN A 541 25.82 -40.77 -27.35
N ASN A 542 24.82 -41.48 -27.89
CA ASN A 542 24.11 -42.56 -27.21
C ASN A 542 23.63 -42.19 -25.79
N LEU A 543 22.98 -41.02 -25.66
CA LEU A 543 22.53 -40.50 -24.37
C LEU A 543 21.36 -41.30 -23.79
N SER A 544 21.33 -41.43 -22.46
CA SER A 544 20.13 -41.93 -21.78
C SER A 544 19.01 -40.87 -21.79
N PRO A 545 17.73 -41.27 -21.67
CA PRO A 545 16.61 -40.33 -21.59
C PRO A 545 16.74 -39.31 -20.44
N GLU A 546 17.43 -39.65 -19.35
CA GLU A 546 17.65 -38.77 -18.19
C GLU A 546 18.61 -37.60 -18.50
N LYS A 547 19.53 -37.82 -19.46
CA LYS A 547 20.47 -36.79 -19.94
C LYS A 547 19.89 -35.94 -21.06
N MET A 548 18.67 -36.21 -21.51
CA MET A 548 18.01 -35.37 -22.51
C MET A 548 17.65 -34.01 -21.91
N PRO A 549 17.60 -32.95 -22.74
CA PRO A 549 17.09 -31.67 -22.29
C PRO A 549 15.67 -31.81 -21.78
N LYS A 550 15.40 -31.30 -20.58
CA LYS A 550 14.07 -31.31 -19.96
C LYS A 550 13.18 -30.21 -20.54
N ARG A 551 13.79 -29.07 -20.89
CA ARG A 551 13.07 -27.88 -21.33
C ARG A 551 13.90 -27.06 -22.31
N ILE A 552 13.21 -26.46 -23.27
CA ILE A 552 13.75 -25.48 -24.22
C ILE A 552 13.11 -24.13 -23.90
N PHE A 553 13.94 -23.13 -23.63
CA PHE A 553 13.55 -21.75 -23.40
C PHE A 553 13.71 -20.95 -24.68
N VAL A 554 12.64 -20.33 -25.17
CA VAL A 554 12.67 -19.47 -26.36
C VAL A 554 12.47 -18.04 -25.91
N PHE A 555 13.52 -17.22 -25.99
CA PHE A 555 13.47 -15.79 -25.67
C PHE A 555 13.37 -14.97 -26.95
N THR A 556 12.30 -14.19 -27.12
CA THR A 556 12.05 -13.39 -28.34
C THR A 556 11.18 -12.17 -28.04
N ASN A 557 11.14 -11.19 -28.94
CA ASN A 557 10.19 -10.07 -28.89
C ASN A 557 8.95 -10.30 -29.79
N ARG A 558 8.76 -11.54 -30.27
CA ARG A 558 7.74 -11.91 -31.25
C ARG A 558 6.57 -12.64 -30.59
N ASP A 559 5.37 -12.40 -31.12
CA ASP A 559 4.18 -13.15 -30.72
C ASP A 559 4.33 -14.63 -31.08
N PHE A 560 3.89 -15.51 -30.16
CA PHE A 560 3.98 -16.97 -30.30
C PHE A 560 3.50 -17.50 -31.67
N GLN A 561 2.35 -17.01 -32.15
CA GLN A 561 1.76 -17.46 -33.42
C GLN A 561 2.57 -17.03 -34.65
N LYS A 562 3.38 -15.97 -34.54
CA LYS A 562 4.15 -15.39 -35.65
C LYS A 562 5.63 -15.78 -35.63
N ALA A 563 6.10 -16.35 -34.52
CA ALA A 563 7.50 -16.67 -34.28
C ALA A 563 8.00 -17.86 -35.13
N PHE A 564 7.12 -18.80 -35.48
CA PHE A 564 7.52 -20.04 -36.14
C PHE A 564 7.38 -19.98 -37.67
N LYS A 565 8.25 -20.73 -38.35
CA LYS A 565 8.21 -20.95 -39.81
C LYS A 565 6.91 -21.65 -40.24
N CYS A 566 6.56 -22.71 -39.52
CA CYS A 566 5.35 -23.53 -39.71
C CYS A 566 4.54 -23.59 -38.41
N ASP A 567 3.31 -24.12 -38.46
CA ASP A 567 2.50 -24.33 -37.25
C ASP A 567 3.27 -25.20 -36.24
N TRP A 568 3.41 -24.69 -35.02
CA TRP A 568 4.14 -25.36 -33.94
C TRP A 568 3.51 -26.72 -33.58
N ARG A 569 2.19 -26.89 -33.77
CA ARG A 569 1.47 -28.14 -33.49
C ARG A 569 1.95 -29.25 -34.42
N ASP A 570 2.15 -28.93 -35.69
CA ASP A 570 2.63 -29.90 -36.68
C ASP A 570 4.10 -30.22 -36.46
N ASN A 571 4.92 -29.20 -36.16
CA ASN A 571 6.31 -29.40 -35.74
C ASN A 571 6.41 -30.34 -34.52
N TYR A 572 5.56 -30.14 -33.50
CA TYR A 572 5.54 -30.98 -32.31
C TYR A 572 5.17 -32.43 -32.62
N LYS A 573 4.13 -32.66 -33.45
CA LYS A 573 3.70 -34.00 -33.86
C LYS A 573 4.79 -34.75 -34.60
N GLU A 574 5.45 -34.10 -35.56
CA GLU A 574 6.51 -34.73 -36.35
C GLU A 574 7.77 -34.96 -35.50
N ALA A 575 8.16 -34.01 -34.66
CA ALA A 575 9.26 -34.18 -33.72
C ALA A 575 9.01 -35.39 -32.79
N LEU A 576 7.82 -35.50 -32.18
CA LEU A 576 7.52 -36.59 -31.27
C LEU A 576 7.60 -37.96 -31.95
N LYS A 577 7.16 -38.04 -33.21
CA LYS A 577 7.27 -39.24 -34.04
C LYS A 577 8.74 -39.60 -34.30
N ASN A 578 9.59 -38.62 -34.59
CA ASN A 578 11.03 -38.83 -34.78
C ASN A 578 11.73 -39.30 -33.50
N TYR A 579 11.39 -38.71 -32.35
CA TYR A 579 11.92 -39.11 -31.04
C TYR A 579 11.56 -40.56 -30.71
N ARG A 580 10.27 -40.93 -30.89
CA ARG A 580 9.79 -42.29 -30.62
C ARG A 580 10.46 -43.34 -31.49
N ARG A 581 10.71 -43.04 -32.77
CA ARG A 581 11.45 -43.93 -33.69
C ARG A 581 12.87 -44.23 -33.21
N ARG A 582 13.48 -43.31 -32.46
CA ARG A 582 14.84 -43.43 -31.92
C ARG A 582 14.88 -43.83 -30.43
N GLY A 583 13.75 -44.27 -29.87
CA GLY A 583 13.66 -44.81 -28.51
C GLY A 583 13.33 -43.79 -27.41
N TYR A 584 13.12 -42.51 -27.74
CA TYR A 584 12.77 -41.47 -26.77
C TYR A 584 11.25 -41.25 -26.72
N GLN A 585 10.65 -41.35 -25.53
CA GLN A 585 9.20 -41.31 -25.37
C GLN A 585 8.60 -39.89 -25.29
N THR A 586 9.41 -38.92 -24.86
CA THR A 586 8.99 -37.55 -24.56
C THR A 586 9.87 -36.54 -25.29
N LEU A 587 9.30 -35.37 -25.57
CA LEU A 587 10.04 -34.20 -26.03
C LEU A 587 10.38 -33.29 -24.85
N PRO A 588 11.45 -32.47 -24.95
CA PRO A 588 11.65 -31.35 -24.06
C PRO A 588 10.44 -30.39 -24.08
N ASP A 589 10.00 -29.94 -22.90
CA ASP A 589 8.92 -28.95 -22.77
C ASP A 589 9.36 -27.59 -23.31
N MET A 590 8.42 -26.80 -23.84
CA MET A 590 8.71 -25.47 -24.37
C MET A 590 8.31 -24.36 -23.39
N VAL A 591 9.23 -23.50 -23.00
CA VAL A 591 8.91 -22.22 -22.36
C VAL A 591 9.19 -21.10 -23.34
N PHE A 592 8.13 -20.53 -23.90
CA PHE A 592 8.21 -19.43 -24.85
C PHE A 592 8.01 -18.11 -24.12
N TRP A 593 9.01 -17.23 -24.14
CA TRP A 593 8.96 -15.94 -23.48
C TRP A 593 9.03 -14.81 -24.51
N ASN A 594 7.88 -14.19 -24.77
CA ASN A 594 7.79 -12.93 -25.48
C ASN A 594 8.15 -11.79 -24.52
N LEU A 595 9.35 -11.24 -24.66
CA LEU A 595 9.90 -10.18 -23.81
C LEU A 595 9.26 -8.81 -24.10
N LYS A 596 8.54 -8.65 -25.22
CA LYS A 596 7.93 -7.39 -25.65
C LYS A 596 6.51 -7.23 -25.12
N GLY A 597 6.17 -5.98 -24.82
CA GLY A 597 4.79 -5.56 -24.52
C GLY A 597 4.41 -5.64 -23.04
N GLY A 598 3.13 -5.41 -22.75
CA GLY A 598 2.61 -5.45 -21.39
C GLY A 598 2.53 -6.88 -20.84
N ILE A 599 2.79 -7.02 -19.54
CA ILE A 599 2.71 -8.31 -18.82
C ILE A 599 1.29 -8.90 -18.93
N ARG A 600 1.19 -10.16 -19.37
CA ARG A 600 -0.06 -10.93 -19.45
C ARG A 600 0.00 -12.17 -18.56
N GLU A 601 -1.16 -12.77 -18.33
CA GLU A 601 -1.25 -14.03 -17.59
C GLU A 601 -0.54 -15.15 -18.38
N PRO A 602 0.23 -16.05 -17.70
CA PRO A 602 0.89 -17.15 -18.37
C PRO A 602 -0.10 -18.10 -19.04
N GLU A 603 0.15 -18.44 -20.32
CA GLU A 603 -0.72 -19.34 -21.08
C GLU A 603 -0.10 -20.74 -21.17
N VAL A 604 -0.87 -21.78 -20.86
CA VAL A 604 -0.39 -23.17 -20.92
C VAL A 604 -0.50 -23.70 -22.35
N ILE A 605 0.59 -24.30 -22.83
CA ILE A 605 0.61 -25.01 -24.12
C ILE A 605 0.15 -26.45 -23.88
N ASN A 606 -0.98 -26.81 -24.46
CA ASN A 606 -1.54 -28.16 -24.37
C ASN A 606 -1.01 -29.06 -25.49
N CYS A 607 -0.78 -30.34 -25.18
CA CYS A 607 -0.36 -31.34 -26.13
C CYS A 607 -1.40 -31.47 -27.25
N PRO A 608 -1.00 -31.39 -28.54
CA PRO A 608 -1.93 -31.54 -29.65
C PRO A 608 -2.42 -32.98 -29.87
N LEU A 609 -1.89 -33.95 -29.12
CA LEU A 609 -2.16 -35.39 -29.29
C LEU A 609 -2.84 -36.05 -28.08
N LYS A 610 -2.83 -35.42 -26.92
CA LYS A 610 -3.40 -35.95 -25.67
C LYS A 610 -4.09 -34.82 -24.91
N GLU A 611 -5.38 -34.98 -24.66
CA GLU A 611 -6.14 -34.04 -23.84
C GLU A 611 -5.55 -33.97 -22.42
N ASN A 612 -5.56 -32.76 -21.83
CA ASN A 612 -5.06 -32.47 -20.49
C ASN A 612 -3.56 -32.76 -20.24
N HIS A 613 -2.79 -33.15 -21.25
CA HIS A 613 -1.34 -33.22 -21.16
C HIS A 613 -0.75 -31.86 -21.52
N LYS A 614 0.04 -31.27 -20.63
CA LYS A 614 0.67 -29.96 -20.82
C LYS A 614 2.08 -30.19 -21.38
N VAL A 615 2.51 -29.36 -22.34
CA VAL A 615 3.81 -29.51 -23.05
C VAL A 615 4.63 -28.21 -23.08
N GLY A 616 4.16 -27.18 -22.37
CA GLY A 616 4.86 -25.91 -22.32
C GLY A 616 4.08 -24.75 -21.71
N LEU A 617 4.72 -23.59 -21.68
CA LEU A 617 4.21 -22.34 -21.13
C LEU A 617 4.57 -21.16 -22.06
N ILE A 618 3.66 -20.20 -22.20
CA ILE A 618 3.89 -18.92 -22.87
C ILE A 618 3.90 -17.81 -21.81
N LEU A 619 4.96 -17.02 -21.81
CA LEU A 619 5.14 -15.82 -20.99
C LEU A 619 5.15 -14.61 -21.91
N THR A 620 4.39 -13.56 -21.56
CA THR A 620 4.34 -12.32 -22.35
C THR A 620 4.60 -11.12 -21.46
N GLY A 621 5.48 -10.24 -21.93
CA GLY A 621 6.01 -9.10 -21.20
C GLY A 621 7.14 -9.49 -20.26
N PHE A 622 7.74 -8.47 -19.64
CA PHE A 622 8.88 -8.63 -18.76
C PHE A 622 8.84 -7.64 -17.59
N SER A 623 9.22 -8.11 -16.40
CA SER A 623 9.71 -7.27 -15.31
C SER A 623 10.72 -8.03 -14.47
N ASN A 624 11.56 -7.31 -13.73
CA ASN A 624 12.56 -7.90 -12.84
C ASN A 624 11.91 -8.88 -11.85
N ASN A 625 10.73 -8.54 -11.33
CA ASN A 625 10.02 -9.40 -10.40
C ASN A 625 9.40 -10.62 -11.07
N MET A 626 8.90 -10.50 -12.31
CA MET A 626 8.44 -11.67 -13.07
C MET A 626 9.58 -12.68 -13.27
N LEU A 627 10.78 -12.19 -13.60
CA LEU A 627 11.97 -13.04 -13.72
C LEU A 627 12.41 -13.63 -12.37
N THR A 628 12.41 -12.83 -11.30
CA THR A 628 12.67 -13.33 -9.95
C THR A 628 11.70 -14.43 -9.53
N MET A 629 10.39 -14.23 -9.75
CA MET A 629 9.36 -15.21 -9.44
C MET A 629 9.56 -16.49 -10.24
N PHE A 630 9.84 -16.37 -11.53
CA PHE A 630 10.16 -17.50 -12.40
C PHE A 630 11.35 -18.30 -11.87
N LEU A 631 12.46 -17.63 -11.57
CA LEU A 631 13.69 -18.28 -11.09
C LEU A 631 13.52 -18.88 -9.68
N ASN A 632 12.72 -18.27 -8.82
CA ASN A 632 12.42 -18.78 -7.49
C ASN A 632 11.51 -20.02 -7.54
N GLY A 633 10.47 -20.00 -8.38
CA GLY A 633 9.53 -21.09 -8.52
C GLY A 633 10.03 -22.28 -9.33
N GLU A 634 11.15 -22.15 -10.06
CA GLU A 634 11.79 -23.28 -10.73
C GLU A 634 12.18 -24.37 -9.72
N SER A 635 11.57 -25.55 -9.86
CA SER A 635 11.75 -26.70 -8.96
C SER A 635 13.10 -27.39 -9.14
N ASP A 636 13.60 -28.04 -8.09
CA ASP A 636 14.77 -28.91 -8.19
C ASP A 636 14.52 -29.99 -9.25
N SER A 637 15.41 -30.06 -10.24
CA SER A 637 15.30 -31.00 -11.35
C SER A 637 15.66 -32.45 -10.95
N ARG A 638 16.04 -32.71 -9.68
CA ARG A 638 16.51 -33.99 -9.15
C ARG A 638 15.42 -35.06 -8.90
N PRO A 639 14.17 -34.79 -8.44
CA PRO A 639 13.16 -35.84 -8.26
C PRO A 639 11.87 -35.56 -9.05
N TYR A 640 11.65 -36.28 -10.16
CA TYR A 640 10.38 -36.29 -10.92
C TYR A 640 9.57 -37.59 -10.74
N ALA A 641 9.78 -38.29 -9.63
CA ALA A 641 8.91 -39.37 -9.20
C ALA A 641 7.83 -38.80 -8.25
N ALA A 642 6.59 -38.75 -8.75
CA ALA A 642 5.34 -38.56 -7.99
C ALA A 642 5.11 -37.17 -7.33
N HIS A 643 4.28 -36.33 -7.95
CA HIS A 643 2.91 -36.06 -7.47
C HIS A 643 2.21 -34.97 -8.31
N GLN A 644 0.96 -35.27 -8.64
CA GLN A 644 -0.04 -34.34 -9.16
C GLN A 644 -0.29 -33.23 -8.11
N ILE A 645 -0.59 -32.01 -8.59
CA ILE A 645 -0.85 -30.76 -7.84
C ILE A 645 0.41 -29.92 -7.52
N GLN A 646 1.26 -29.67 -8.52
CA GLN A 646 2.15 -28.51 -8.52
C GLN A 646 1.91 -27.71 -9.80
N ALA A 647 1.90 -26.37 -9.69
CA ALA A 647 1.71 -25.47 -10.83
C ALA A 647 2.63 -25.90 -11.98
N PRO A 648 2.09 -26.12 -13.18
CA PRO A 648 2.89 -26.64 -14.28
C PRO A 648 3.91 -25.55 -14.63
N TYR A 649 5.20 -25.88 -14.57
CA TYR A 649 6.32 -25.05 -15.09
C TYR A 649 6.86 -23.94 -14.18
N GLY A 650 6.85 -24.09 -12.86
CA GLY A 650 7.70 -23.28 -11.98
C GLY A 650 7.27 -21.83 -11.79
N ILE A 651 6.06 -21.46 -12.19
CA ILE A 651 5.44 -20.19 -11.84
C ILE A 651 4.16 -20.47 -11.07
N ASP A 652 4.28 -20.64 -9.75
CA ASP A 652 3.13 -20.54 -8.87
C ASP A 652 3.02 -19.10 -8.37
N VAL A 653 2.43 -18.24 -9.21
CA VAL A 653 2.24 -16.83 -8.89
C VAL A 653 1.48 -16.66 -7.57
N GLN A 654 0.55 -17.57 -7.24
CA GLN A 654 -0.16 -17.53 -5.96
C GLN A 654 0.77 -17.73 -4.75
N LYS A 655 1.84 -18.53 -4.88
CA LYS A 655 2.83 -18.70 -3.79
C LYS A 655 3.78 -17.50 -3.64
N CYS A 656 4.06 -16.78 -4.71
CA CYS A 656 4.96 -15.64 -4.67
C CYS A 656 4.26 -14.32 -4.32
N ILE A 657 2.93 -14.27 -4.43
CA ILE A 657 2.13 -13.13 -3.97
C ILE A 657 1.97 -13.23 -2.45
N PRO A 658 2.39 -12.22 -1.66
CA PRO A 658 2.12 -12.23 -0.22
C PRO A 658 0.59 -12.26 0.01
N ARG A 659 0.10 -12.91 1.06
CA ARG A 659 -1.36 -12.86 1.30
C ARG A 659 -1.74 -11.46 1.74
N ALA A 660 -2.95 -11.01 1.39
CA ALA A 660 -3.44 -9.70 1.83
C ALA A 660 -3.39 -9.56 3.37
N GLU A 661 -3.59 -10.66 4.10
CA GLU A 661 -3.45 -10.74 5.55
C GLU A 661 -2.02 -10.52 6.05
N ASP A 662 -1.03 -11.09 5.36
CA ASP A 662 0.38 -10.92 5.74
C ASP A 662 0.80 -9.46 5.51
N VAL A 663 0.33 -8.87 4.41
CA VAL A 663 0.52 -7.44 4.12
C VAL A 663 -0.20 -6.56 5.13
N MET A 664 -1.41 -6.94 5.56
CA MET A 664 -2.16 -6.25 6.61
C MET A 664 -1.39 -6.24 7.92
N LYS A 665 -0.95 -7.41 8.38
CA LYS A 665 -0.16 -7.55 9.61
C LYS A 665 1.10 -6.71 9.56
N CYS A 666 1.81 -6.72 8.44
CA CYS A 666 2.99 -5.88 8.23
C CYS A 666 2.64 -4.37 8.27
N ALA A 667 1.51 -3.96 7.69
CA ALA A 667 1.08 -2.55 7.72
C ALA A 667 0.80 -2.03 9.13
N ILE A 668 0.36 -2.89 10.05
CA ILE A 668 -0.01 -2.52 11.43
C ILE A 668 0.98 -2.98 12.51
N SER A 669 2.15 -3.49 12.12
CA SER A 669 3.19 -3.95 13.04
C SER A 669 4.22 -2.89 13.41
N GLY A 670 4.07 -1.66 12.90
CA GLY A 670 4.98 -0.57 13.23
C GLY A 670 4.77 -0.03 14.65
N PRO A 671 5.79 0.60 15.26
CA PRO A 671 5.72 1.12 16.62
C PRO A 671 4.69 2.24 16.80
N GLU A 672 4.20 2.84 15.71
CA GLU A 672 3.04 3.73 15.71
C GLU A 672 1.73 3.04 16.18
N PHE A 673 1.72 1.72 16.31
CA PHE A 673 0.58 0.94 16.80
C PHE A 673 0.86 0.19 18.13
N ASP A 674 2.07 0.31 18.68
CA ASP A 674 2.43 -0.33 19.94
C ASP A 674 1.68 0.26 21.14
N ASN A 675 1.45 -0.54 22.17
CA ASN A 675 0.73 -0.15 23.39
C ASN A 675 -0.71 0.33 23.18
N LEU A 676 -1.27 0.13 21.98
CA LEU A 676 -2.71 0.26 21.78
C LEU A 676 -3.42 -0.93 22.41
N LEU A 677 -4.46 -0.66 23.18
CA LEU A 677 -5.20 -1.65 23.96
C LEU A 677 -6.70 -1.55 23.65
N VAL A 678 -7.43 -2.64 23.84
CA VAL A 678 -8.89 -2.68 23.72
C VAL A 678 -9.47 -2.98 25.09
N PHE A 679 -10.48 -2.22 25.51
CA PHE A 679 -11.01 -2.18 26.88
C PHE A 679 -12.52 -2.39 26.93
N ASP A 680 -13.05 -3.17 25.97
CA ASP A 680 -14.49 -3.46 25.83
C ASP A 680 -15.14 -4.00 27.11
#